data_AF-A0A956A929-F1
#
_entry.id   AF-A0A956A929-F1
#
_cell.length_a   1.000
_cell.length_b   1.000
_cell.length_c   1.000
_cell.angle_alpha   90.00
_cell.angle_beta   90.00
_cell.angle_gamma   90.00
#
_symmetry.space_group_name_H-M   'P 1'
#
loop_
_entity.id
_entity.type
_entity.pdbx_description
1 polymer ?
#
loop_
_entity_poly.entity_id
_entity_poly.type
_entity_poly.pdbx_seq_one_letter_code
_entity_poly.pdbx_strand_id
1 'polypeptide(L)'
;RAAAALLALAASATSCGGGDWGEPAPFSATPAPATWEEPAEPPAPAPDTAAEAKGHALLEHVYGEDPWPCTGHPSCDEGSPRDGTLAVSVGDFEYLDPNLITETEGAFIAENVFEGLLMAPRRSGLPPEPGVATGYELADDGKTYTFHLRADARWSDGRPVTAGDFVYSWLRALDPATGSVTVETLYYLENAEKFNKGALTDRDLVGVHAPDDHTLVVRLERPTPFWIALVTHSQYYPVPRWAIEEHGRQWTRPENIVTNGAYRVVEQRPRERVVLERSPTYWDAANVRIPRIVARSSTSENQDITLYDSGQIQYARMGVPPAELTARMTSGEPDLIIDQRLCYYQYTFNTEHPPFDDERVRRAIVMAIDKDRLVGSVTRGREVPADGVVLDYFVDAMGYPDPEGLPFDVAAARKLLAEAGFPGGKGLPPVTLSYNTLDRHQAIAEFVQRQLKENLNFDVTLENMEFKSLLKKVRAKDFDITRRGWCGEEHPYTMLEIFRSTSPRNPSGWKSAEFDSLLERSLDEPTTAGQMKLLAQAEAILQREAPFVPLFYYSYPYLKKPVLRGLEAELTASHPVKYMWWGDEDTPPEAHALVVDTPETRAAAKAPEPAAPKLLEHIYGREESWPCTGHPTCEEASPKDGMLGVDIHEPEFIDPSLVSETEGFLIDNAIFEGLVSRPPRSGMPFEPGVAESWETSADGTVYTFHLRGDARWSNGRPVVAGDFVYAWRRKLDPATASTAVEPLFVLKNAKALNDGTLKDPTQLGAEAVDDRTLRVKLEAPNRFFIGAITTGHFLPVPREAIEAHDKAWTRPENIVVNGPFTLTEWKPRERVVLTKRPEYWNAARVRLPGVILYSGESQSTNLTRYETGTVQWARDAVSSGLVGDYIRSGRPDLFIDPYLCYYAYFARVDKPPLDDARVRRALDMAIDKEGLVKKVLGGLQVPADGPMLPHFEVTSGYPKPHTPGFDPAGARQLLADAGYPGGKGFPKLQLVYNTNESHKAIAEYTARNIEENLGIRVELTNVEWQSLLKKLRTGDFELGRFGWCGDEDPQSLMSVLLSYHPENSMGYANPEFDRLVTTAMRTLDEGEQMRLYAEAEKVVQHDMPMIPMYYYTRVYLKKPVLQGIEAELTNVHLFQYMYWADKAAAGTEATP
;
A
#
# COMPACT_ATOMS: atom_id res chain seq x y z
N ARG A 1 0.73 85.19 -20.94
CA ARG A 1 -0.56 84.86 -20.28
C ARG A 1 -1.44 84.15 -21.33
N ALA A 2 -1.55 82.83 -21.46
CA ALA A 2 -0.84 81.67 -20.87
C ALA A 2 -1.04 80.40 -21.77
N ALA A 3 -0.12 79.41 -21.74
CA ALA A 3 -0.13 78.05 -22.39
C ALA A 3 -0.16 77.90 -23.96
N ALA A 4 0.70 77.01 -24.56
CA ALA A 4 0.80 76.59 -26.01
C ALA A 4 1.88 75.46 -26.25
N ALA A 5 2.23 74.96 -27.47
CA ALA A 5 1.50 74.14 -28.50
C ALA A 5 2.39 73.71 -29.75
N LEU A 6 1.96 72.70 -30.56
CA LEU A 6 2.16 72.44 -32.05
C LEU A 6 3.16 71.40 -32.70
N LEU A 7 2.60 70.61 -33.66
CA LEU A 7 2.96 70.21 -35.09
C LEU A 7 4.16 69.34 -35.61
N ALA A 8 3.78 68.31 -36.41
CA ALA A 8 4.12 67.96 -37.84
C ALA A 8 5.54 67.74 -38.45
N LEU A 9 5.52 67.17 -39.68
CA LEU A 9 6.47 67.12 -40.82
C LEU A 9 7.94 67.62 -40.67
N ALA A 10 8.87 66.78 -41.15
CA ALA A 10 10.14 67.09 -41.82
C ALA A 10 11.26 67.91 -41.12
N ALA A 11 12.43 67.27 -41.08
CA ALA A 11 13.79 67.83 -41.14
C ALA A 11 14.42 68.54 -39.91
N SER A 12 15.75 68.35 -39.82
CA SER A 12 16.74 69.10 -38.99
C SER A 12 16.68 68.92 -37.46
N ALA A 13 17.74 69.20 -36.69
CA ALA A 13 19.20 68.98 -36.83
C ALA A 13 19.92 69.41 -35.54
N THR A 14 21.00 68.72 -35.13
CA THR A 14 22.04 69.21 -34.17
C THR A 14 21.56 69.53 -32.72
N SER A 15 22.39 69.53 -31.65
CA SER A 15 23.78 69.09 -31.43
C SER A 15 24.13 69.11 -29.93
N CYS A 16 25.13 68.32 -29.52
CA CYS A 16 25.89 68.40 -28.24
C CYS A 16 25.11 68.08 -26.95
N GLY A 17 25.71 67.48 -25.91
CA GLY A 17 27.08 66.96 -25.72
C GLY A 17 27.30 66.74 -24.21
N GLY A 18 28.23 65.95 -23.69
CA GLY A 18 29.39 65.24 -24.26
C GLY A 18 30.50 65.18 -23.19
N GLY A 19 31.48 64.27 -23.20
CA GLY A 19 31.70 63.14 -24.10
C GLY A 19 31.64 61.77 -23.38
N ASP A 20 32.19 60.68 -23.91
CA ASP A 20 33.35 60.58 -24.83
C ASP A 20 34.64 61.17 -24.20
N TRP A 21 35.84 60.60 -24.38
CA TRP A 21 36.37 59.87 -25.54
C TRP A 21 37.24 58.67 -25.14
N GLY A 22 37.46 57.68 -26.03
CA GLY A 22 38.49 56.68 -25.76
C GLY A 22 38.75 55.49 -26.71
N GLU A 23 38.23 55.43 -27.93
CA GLU A 23 38.75 54.47 -28.95
C GLU A 23 40.25 54.75 -29.28
N PRO A 24 41.06 53.81 -29.83
CA PRO A 24 40.67 52.90 -30.93
C PRO A 24 41.31 51.48 -31.04
N ALA A 25 40.46 50.53 -31.48
CA ALA A 25 40.74 49.57 -32.57
C ALA A 25 41.94 48.56 -32.45
N PRO A 26 42.27 47.73 -33.47
CA PRO A 26 41.69 46.38 -33.51
C PRO A 26 42.67 45.22 -33.83
N PHE A 27 42.31 43.97 -33.52
CA PHE A 27 42.87 42.77 -34.18
C PHE A 27 41.84 41.62 -34.27
N SER A 28 42.23 40.49 -34.88
CA SER A 28 41.29 39.54 -35.52
C SER A 28 41.59 38.05 -35.28
N ALA A 29 40.66 37.21 -35.73
CA ALA A 29 40.70 35.74 -35.92
C ALA A 29 40.37 34.84 -34.70
N THR A 30 39.41 33.93 -34.93
CA THR A 30 39.03 32.78 -34.09
C THR A 30 40.01 31.60 -34.25
N PRO A 31 40.21 30.79 -33.20
CA PRO A 31 39.54 29.49 -33.18
C PRO A 31 38.95 29.07 -31.80
N ALA A 32 38.11 28.03 -31.84
CA ALA A 32 37.59 27.15 -30.77
C ALA A 32 37.70 27.56 -29.27
N PRO A 33 36.58 27.62 -28.52
CA PRO A 33 36.59 27.86 -27.07
C PRO A 33 36.99 26.61 -26.26
N ALA A 34 37.58 26.83 -25.09
CA ALA A 34 37.82 25.81 -24.06
C ALA A 34 37.11 26.20 -22.76
N THR A 35 36.55 25.22 -22.06
CA THR A 35 35.75 25.39 -20.83
C THR A 35 36.63 25.31 -19.58
N TRP A 36 36.37 26.19 -18.60
CA TRP A 36 36.70 26.01 -17.19
C TRP A 36 35.67 26.76 -16.33
N GLU A 37 35.31 26.19 -15.18
CA GLU A 37 34.07 26.46 -14.46
C GLU A 37 34.25 27.35 -13.21
N GLU A 38 33.13 27.84 -12.67
CA GLU A 38 33.06 28.73 -11.50
C GLU A 38 33.10 27.98 -10.16
N PRO A 39 33.43 28.64 -9.03
CA PRO A 39 33.74 27.98 -7.76
C PRO A 39 32.49 27.44 -7.03
N ALA A 40 32.69 26.33 -6.30
CA ALA A 40 31.62 25.57 -5.66
C ALA A 40 30.92 26.25 -4.47
N GLU A 41 29.62 26.00 -4.37
CA GLU A 41 28.77 26.30 -3.20
C GLU A 41 28.98 25.27 -2.05
N PRO A 42 28.65 25.61 -0.80
CA PRO A 42 28.68 24.65 0.32
C PRO A 42 27.55 23.61 0.22
N PRO A 43 27.76 22.36 0.67
CA PRO A 43 26.77 21.29 0.56
C PRO A 43 25.55 21.50 1.46
N ALA A 44 24.38 21.09 0.97
CA ALA A 44 23.13 21.05 1.72
C ALA A 44 23.14 19.93 2.79
N PRO A 45 22.40 20.08 3.90
CA PRO A 45 22.23 19.02 4.90
C PRO A 45 21.38 17.86 4.37
N ALA A 46 21.70 16.64 4.81
CA ALA A 46 20.98 15.41 4.47
C ALA A 46 19.63 15.29 5.23
N PRO A 47 18.65 14.54 4.69
CA PRO A 47 17.41 14.21 5.41
C PRO A 47 17.67 13.24 6.57
N ASP A 48 16.87 13.34 7.63
CA ASP A 48 17.03 12.56 8.86
C ASP A 48 16.07 11.35 8.89
N THR A 49 16.62 10.15 8.73
CA THR A 49 15.85 8.90 8.54
C THR A 49 15.31 8.30 9.84
N ALA A 50 15.41 9.01 10.97
CA ALA A 50 14.94 8.53 12.27
C ALA A 50 13.43 8.79 12.55
N ALA A 51 12.75 9.63 11.77
CA ALA A 51 11.35 9.97 11.95
C ALA A 51 10.39 8.96 11.28
N GLU A 52 10.59 8.68 9.98
CA GLU A 52 9.73 7.82 9.13
C GLU A 52 9.56 6.38 9.66
N ALA A 53 10.45 5.92 10.54
CA ALA A 53 10.39 4.59 11.14
C ALA A 53 9.48 4.47 12.37
N LYS A 54 8.83 5.55 12.82
CA LYS A 54 7.98 5.55 14.04
C LYS A 54 6.47 5.55 13.75
N GLY A 55 5.99 6.37 12.83
CA GLY A 55 4.56 6.54 12.60
C GLY A 55 3.93 5.36 11.85
N HIS A 56 4.67 4.77 10.90
CA HIS A 56 4.28 3.54 10.19
C HIS A 56 3.83 2.39 11.12
N ALA A 57 4.37 2.32 12.35
CA ALA A 57 4.00 1.31 13.34
C ALA A 57 2.66 1.59 14.08
N LEU A 58 2.08 2.79 13.94
CA LEU A 58 0.72 3.12 14.40
C LEU A 58 -0.34 2.73 13.35
N LEU A 59 -0.02 2.84 12.06
CA LEU A 59 -1.00 2.67 10.97
C LEU A 59 -1.51 1.23 10.84
N GLU A 60 -0.64 0.23 10.99
CA GLU A 60 -1.02 -1.21 11.01
C GLU A 60 -1.98 -1.58 12.17
N HIS A 61 -2.10 -0.74 13.20
CA HIS A 61 -2.90 -1.01 14.39
C HIS A 61 -4.30 -0.38 14.36
N VAL A 62 -4.68 0.30 13.27
CA VAL A 62 -5.91 1.11 13.19
C VAL A 62 -6.73 0.86 11.92
N TYR A 63 -6.12 0.77 10.72
CA TYR A 63 -6.86 0.87 9.44
C TYR A 63 -6.98 -0.45 8.66
N GLY A 64 -7.83 -1.36 9.14
CA GLY A 64 -8.20 -2.59 8.42
C GLY A 64 -9.43 -2.43 7.49
N GLU A 65 -9.68 -3.43 6.65
CA GLU A 65 -11.04 -3.71 6.13
C GLU A 65 -11.97 -4.13 7.28
N ASP A 66 -13.30 -4.12 7.09
CA ASP A 66 -14.32 -4.35 8.14
C ASP A 66 -14.04 -5.63 8.99
N PRO A 67 -13.36 -5.51 10.16
CA PRO A 67 -12.40 -6.55 10.57
C PRO A 67 -13.00 -7.72 11.36
N TRP A 68 -14.32 -7.91 11.27
CA TRP A 68 -15.07 -8.77 12.18
C TRP A 68 -16.09 -9.66 11.44
N PRO A 69 -15.92 -10.99 11.36
CA PRO A 69 -17.06 -11.87 11.07
C PRO A 69 -18.15 -11.75 12.16
N CYS A 70 -19.44 -11.84 11.80
CA CYS A 70 -20.53 -11.73 12.78
C CYS A 70 -20.68 -13.04 13.59
N THR A 71 -19.73 -13.29 14.49
CA THR A 71 -19.64 -14.54 15.26
C THR A 71 -19.52 -14.25 16.75
N GLY A 72 -20.48 -14.73 17.55
CA GLY A 72 -20.42 -14.73 19.02
C GLY A 72 -20.89 -13.47 19.75
N HIS A 73 -21.23 -12.38 19.05
CA HIS A 73 -21.88 -11.21 19.65
C HIS A 73 -23.42 -11.36 19.61
N PRO A 74 -24.17 -11.03 20.68
CA PRO A 74 -25.63 -11.27 20.74
C PRO A 74 -26.44 -10.66 19.60
N SER A 75 -26.01 -9.55 18.99
CA SER A 75 -26.71 -8.97 17.84
C SER A 75 -26.65 -9.83 16.57
N CYS A 76 -25.71 -10.78 16.48
CA CYS A 76 -25.68 -11.77 15.40
C CYS A 76 -26.75 -12.87 15.61
N ASP A 77 -27.18 -13.10 16.86
CA ASP A 77 -28.32 -13.98 17.18
C ASP A 77 -29.67 -13.26 17.05
N GLU A 78 -29.70 -11.93 17.24
CA GLU A 78 -30.91 -11.10 17.06
C GLU A 78 -31.23 -10.83 15.57
N GLY A 79 -30.20 -10.82 14.70
CA GLY A 79 -30.31 -10.62 13.25
C GLY A 79 -30.56 -9.17 12.82
N SER A 80 -30.73 -8.97 11.50
CA SER A 80 -31.07 -7.66 10.94
C SER A 80 -32.45 -7.12 11.41
N PRO A 81 -32.62 -5.78 11.47
CA PRO A 81 -33.93 -5.17 11.73
C PRO A 81 -34.98 -5.64 10.73
N ARG A 82 -36.19 -5.99 11.21
CA ARG A 82 -37.26 -6.63 10.40
C ARG A 82 -37.76 -5.84 9.19
N ASP A 83 -37.46 -4.54 9.13
CA ASP A 83 -37.80 -3.63 8.04
C ASP A 83 -36.55 -3.10 7.31
N GLY A 84 -35.36 -3.61 7.66
CA GLY A 84 -34.04 -3.18 7.17
C GLY A 84 -33.60 -1.79 7.65
N THR A 85 -34.36 -1.11 8.51
CA THR A 85 -34.07 0.29 8.89
C THR A 85 -32.80 0.40 9.73
N LEU A 86 -31.84 1.20 9.25
CA LEU A 86 -30.70 1.65 10.06
C LEU A 86 -31.12 2.85 10.91
N ALA A 87 -31.13 2.72 12.23
CA ALA A 87 -31.23 3.85 13.14
C ALA A 87 -29.84 4.28 13.64
N VAL A 88 -29.54 5.58 13.55
CA VAL A 88 -28.21 6.17 13.78
C VAL A 88 -28.33 7.41 14.66
N SER A 89 -27.31 7.72 15.49
CA SER A 89 -27.23 9.01 16.18
C SER A 89 -26.51 10.09 15.36
N VAL A 90 -26.97 11.32 15.46
CA VAL A 90 -26.36 12.51 14.85
C VAL A 90 -26.52 13.71 15.79
N GLY A 91 -25.56 14.63 15.80
CA GLY A 91 -25.70 15.87 16.54
C GLY A 91 -26.77 16.81 15.97
N ASP A 92 -27.11 17.85 16.71
CA ASP A 92 -27.95 18.95 16.22
C ASP A 92 -27.22 19.73 15.10
N PHE A 93 -27.90 20.01 13.98
CA PHE A 93 -27.38 20.77 12.85
C PHE A 93 -28.43 21.79 12.32
N GLU A 94 -27.98 22.89 11.71
CA GLU A 94 -28.88 23.96 11.27
C GLU A 94 -29.32 23.88 9.79
N TYR A 95 -28.47 23.37 8.90
CA TYR A 95 -28.69 23.41 7.45
C TYR A 95 -28.66 22.02 6.78
N LEU A 96 -29.53 21.86 5.77
CA LEU A 96 -29.47 20.80 4.74
C LEU A 96 -29.10 21.37 3.36
N ASP A 97 -28.90 22.68 3.27
CA ASP A 97 -28.55 23.39 2.04
C ASP A 97 -27.02 23.26 1.87
N PRO A 98 -26.51 22.54 0.85
CA PRO A 98 -25.08 22.24 0.72
C PRO A 98 -24.18 23.48 0.71
N ASN A 99 -24.67 24.65 0.26
CA ASN A 99 -23.87 25.88 0.25
C ASN A 99 -23.89 26.64 1.60
N LEU A 100 -24.64 26.16 2.61
CA LEU A 100 -24.80 26.80 3.93
C LEU A 100 -24.34 25.92 5.11
N ILE A 101 -24.06 24.63 4.90
CA ILE A 101 -23.56 23.70 5.93
C ILE A 101 -22.19 24.15 6.44
N THR A 102 -22.01 24.12 7.78
CA THR A 102 -20.73 24.42 8.46
C THR A 102 -20.33 23.35 9.49
N GLU A 103 -21.14 22.32 9.63
CA GLU A 103 -21.09 21.31 10.71
C GLU A 103 -21.00 19.89 10.13
N THR A 104 -20.18 19.02 10.73
CA THR A 104 -19.97 17.62 10.28
C THR A 104 -21.24 16.76 10.39
N GLU A 105 -22.17 17.18 11.24
CA GLU A 105 -23.49 16.62 11.47
C GLU A 105 -24.43 16.88 10.28
N GLY A 106 -24.39 18.09 9.71
CA GLY A 106 -25.15 18.46 8.53
C GLY A 106 -24.57 17.83 7.26
N ALA A 107 -23.24 17.80 7.16
CA ALA A 107 -22.53 17.15 6.05
C ALA A 107 -22.92 15.66 5.91
N PHE A 108 -22.99 14.92 7.02
CA PHE A 108 -23.42 13.52 7.03
C PHE A 108 -24.85 13.28 6.51
N ILE A 109 -25.77 14.22 6.69
CA ILE A 109 -27.10 14.10 6.07
C ILE A 109 -27.04 14.50 4.59
N ALA A 110 -26.18 15.46 4.23
CA ALA A 110 -26.00 15.90 2.85
C ALA A 110 -25.35 14.83 1.95
N GLU A 111 -24.27 14.16 2.38
CA GLU A 111 -23.56 13.10 1.60
C GLU A 111 -24.47 11.91 1.24
N ASN A 112 -25.54 11.70 2.01
CA ASN A 112 -26.49 10.61 1.77
C ASN A 112 -27.65 11.03 0.83
N VAL A 113 -27.93 12.34 0.66
CA VAL A 113 -29.03 12.80 -0.21
C VAL A 113 -28.58 13.58 -1.44
N PHE A 114 -27.39 14.18 -1.43
CA PHE A 114 -26.76 14.82 -2.57
C PHE A 114 -25.47 14.09 -2.94
N GLU A 115 -25.09 14.14 -4.21
CA GLU A 115 -23.84 13.54 -4.71
C GLU A 115 -23.09 14.53 -5.62
N GLY A 116 -21.78 14.69 -5.38
CA GLY A 116 -20.90 15.59 -6.11
C GLY A 116 -20.40 15.04 -7.44
N LEU A 117 -19.37 15.68 -8.01
CA LEU A 117 -18.67 15.15 -9.19
C LEU A 117 -17.95 13.85 -8.84
N LEU A 118 -17.23 13.85 -7.71
CA LEU A 118 -16.51 12.74 -7.11
C LEU A 118 -16.98 12.51 -5.67
N MET A 119 -16.53 11.42 -5.08
CA MET A 119 -16.97 10.94 -3.76
C MET A 119 -15.74 10.59 -2.91
N ALA A 120 -15.87 10.70 -1.58
CA ALA A 120 -14.82 10.23 -0.68
C ALA A 120 -14.54 8.74 -0.92
N PRO A 121 -13.28 8.29 -0.82
CA PRO A 121 -12.96 6.86 -0.88
C PRO A 121 -13.58 6.11 0.30
N ARG A 122 -13.70 4.78 0.20
CA ARG A 122 -14.15 3.93 1.33
C ARG A 122 -13.13 3.83 2.46
N ARG A 123 -11.85 3.99 2.11
CA ARG A 123 -10.69 3.85 2.99
C ARG A 123 -9.64 4.88 2.58
N SER A 124 -8.96 5.47 3.57
CA SER A 124 -7.93 6.49 3.33
C SER A 124 -6.73 6.00 2.53
N GLY A 125 -6.10 6.90 1.79
CA GLY A 125 -5.02 6.57 0.84
C GLY A 125 -5.48 5.96 -0.49
N LEU A 126 -6.79 5.79 -0.72
CA LEU A 126 -7.36 5.49 -2.04
C LEU A 126 -7.78 6.79 -2.76
N PRO A 127 -7.75 6.85 -4.10
CA PRO A 127 -8.26 7.98 -4.86
C PRO A 127 -9.80 8.12 -4.71
N PRO A 128 -10.37 9.33 -4.91
CA PRO A 128 -11.82 9.56 -4.88
C PRO A 128 -12.62 8.65 -5.85
N GLU A 129 -13.79 8.18 -5.44
CA GLU A 129 -14.68 7.36 -6.28
C GLU A 129 -15.52 8.21 -7.28
N PRO A 130 -16.05 7.62 -8.38
CA PRO A 130 -16.83 8.33 -9.40
C PRO A 130 -18.26 8.66 -8.95
N GLY A 131 -18.55 9.94 -8.72
CA GLY A 131 -19.88 10.44 -8.39
C GLY A 131 -20.73 10.68 -9.64
N VAL A 132 -21.27 11.89 -9.80
CA VAL A 132 -21.96 12.30 -11.03
C VAL A 132 -20.99 12.35 -12.22
N ALA A 133 -19.68 12.54 -11.98
CA ALA A 133 -18.64 12.37 -13.00
C ALA A 133 -18.13 10.92 -13.05
N THR A 134 -17.97 10.37 -14.25
CA THR A 134 -17.31 9.06 -14.47
C THR A 134 -15.79 9.18 -14.59
N GLY A 135 -15.29 10.41 -14.71
CA GLY A 135 -13.87 10.69 -14.92
C GLY A 135 -13.60 12.16 -15.19
N TYR A 136 -12.32 12.51 -15.28
CA TYR A 136 -11.88 13.85 -15.65
C TYR A 136 -10.56 13.86 -16.44
N GLU A 137 -10.38 14.91 -17.24
CA GLU A 137 -9.10 15.28 -17.83
C GLU A 137 -8.45 16.43 -17.04
N LEU A 138 -7.11 16.47 -17.00
CA LEU A 138 -6.33 17.63 -16.57
C LEU A 138 -5.45 18.12 -17.72
N ALA A 139 -5.43 19.44 -17.95
CA ALA A 139 -4.58 20.05 -18.97
C ALA A 139 -3.14 20.25 -18.50
N ASP A 140 -2.22 20.33 -19.46
CA ASP A 140 -0.77 20.57 -19.28
C ASP A 140 -0.42 21.86 -18.49
N ASP A 141 -1.39 22.76 -18.25
CA ASP A 141 -1.19 23.95 -17.41
C ASP A 141 -1.38 23.69 -15.90
N GLY A 142 -1.80 22.48 -15.52
CA GLY A 142 -2.07 22.06 -14.13
C GLY A 142 -3.29 22.75 -13.49
N LYS A 143 -4.05 23.55 -14.24
CA LYS A 143 -5.15 24.40 -13.74
C LYS A 143 -6.50 24.01 -14.30
N THR A 144 -6.56 23.49 -15.53
CA THR A 144 -7.81 23.32 -16.26
C THR A 144 -8.25 21.85 -16.23
N TYR A 145 -9.36 21.58 -15.53
CA TYR A 145 -9.99 20.28 -15.39
C TYR A 145 -11.24 20.19 -16.26
N THR A 146 -11.48 19.04 -16.90
CA THR A 146 -12.70 18.75 -17.66
C THR A 146 -13.35 17.48 -17.12
N PHE A 147 -14.49 17.60 -16.45
CA PHE A 147 -15.23 16.47 -15.90
C PHE A 147 -16.29 15.96 -16.88
N HIS A 148 -16.37 14.64 -17.02
CA HIS A 148 -17.32 13.94 -17.90
C HIS A 148 -18.44 13.33 -17.06
N LEU A 149 -19.68 13.81 -17.24
CA LEU A 149 -20.84 13.47 -16.39
C LEU A 149 -21.67 12.32 -16.97
N ARG A 150 -22.15 11.44 -16.09
CA ARG A 150 -22.98 10.29 -16.47
C ARG A 150 -24.37 10.71 -16.99
N ALA A 151 -24.76 10.20 -18.16
CA ALA A 151 -26.01 10.58 -18.83
C ALA A 151 -27.28 10.03 -18.15
N ASP A 152 -27.13 9.15 -17.16
CA ASP A 152 -28.19 8.49 -16.39
C ASP A 152 -28.45 9.12 -15.01
N ALA A 153 -27.60 10.03 -14.52
CA ALA A 153 -27.82 10.71 -13.23
C ALA A 153 -29.15 11.48 -13.21
N ARG A 154 -30.00 11.24 -12.18
CA ARG A 154 -31.28 11.92 -12.01
C ARG A 154 -31.44 12.54 -10.64
N TRP A 155 -32.12 13.68 -10.64
CA TRP A 155 -32.78 14.26 -9.48
C TRP A 155 -33.97 13.40 -9.01
N SER A 156 -34.39 13.56 -7.76
CA SER A 156 -35.47 12.78 -7.13
C SER A 156 -36.88 13.06 -7.68
N ASP A 157 -37.03 14.10 -8.51
CA ASP A 157 -38.23 14.36 -9.33
C ASP A 157 -38.14 13.79 -10.77
N GLY A 158 -37.04 13.13 -11.11
CA GLY A 158 -36.81 12.45 -12.39
C GLY A 158 -36.11 13.30 -13.46
N ARG A 159 -35.74 14.57 -13.18
CA ARG A 159 -34.94 15.38 -14.11
C ARG A 159 -33.50 14.88 -14.25
N PRO A 160 -32.83 15.06 -15.41
CA PRO A 160 -31.38 14.84 -15.51
C PRO A 160 -30.62 15.81 -14.61
N VAL A 161 -29.53 15.34 -13.98
CA VAL A 161 -28.49 16.21 -13.42
C VAL A 161 -27.59 16.65 -14.57
N THR A 162 -27.22 17.93 -14.63
CA THR A 162 -26.35 18.46 -15.72
C THR A 162 -25.18 19.28 -15.18
N ALA A 163 -24.18 19.52 -16.03
CA ALA A 163 -23.08 20.43 -15.72
C ALA A 163 -23.58 21.85 -15.37
N GLY A 164 -24.71 22.27 -15.94
CA GLY A 164 -25.39 23.53 -15.60
C GLY A 164 -25.87 23.62 -14.15
N ASP A 165 -26.21 22.49 -13.51
CA ASP A 165 -26.56 22.46 -12.08
C ASP A 165 -25.32 22.78 -11.21
N PHE A 166 -24.14 22.24 -11.54
CA PHE A 166 -22.89 22.55 -10.84
C PHE A 166 -22.49 24.02 -11.02
N VAL A 167 -22.52 24.54 -12.26
CA VAL A 167 -22.26 25.97 -12.56
C VAL A 167 -23.18 26.87 -11.73
N TYR A 168 -24.48 26.58 -11.68
CA TYR A 168 -25.42 27.34 -10.85
C TYR A 168 -25.06 27.27 -9.36
N SER A 169 -24.72 26.08 -8.86
CA SER A 169 -24.51 25.82 -7.44
C SER A 169 -23.27 26.52 -6.89
N TRP A 170 -22.15 26.48 -7.62
CA TRP A 170 -20.91 27.12 -7.18
C TRP A 170 -20.99 28.64 -7.33
N LEU A 171 -21.60 29.16 -8.41
CA LEU A 171 -21.87 30.60 -8.53
C LEU A 171 -22.86 31.10 -7.46
N ARG A 172 -23.84 30.28 -7.05
CA ARG A 172 -24.74 30.58 -5.93
C ARG A 172 -23.98 30.62 -4.60
N ALA A 173 -23.09 29.67 -4.32
CA ALA A 173 -22.26 29.67 -3.12
C ALA A 173 -21.35 30.91 -3.06
N LEU A 174 -20.80 31.32 -4.20
CA LEU A 174 -19.95 32.51 -4.35
C LEU A 174 -20.71 33.84 -4.25
N ASP A 175 -22.03 33.88 -4.47
CA ASP A 175 -22.85 35.09 -4.31
C ASP A 175 -22.97 35.50 -2.81
N PRO A 176 -22.51 36.70 -2.40
CA PRO A 176 -22.63 37.16 -1.02
C PRO A 176 -24.07 37.23 -0.48
N ALA A 177 -25.09 37.31 -1.36
CA ALA A 177 -26.49 37.28 -0.96
C ALA A 177 -26.95 35.89 -0.45
N THR A 178 -26.27 34.81 -0.84
CA THR A 178 -26.48 33.47 -0.29
C THR A 178 -25.99 33.39 1.16
N GLY A 179 -24.85 34.03 1.47
CA GLY A 179 -24.27 34.06 2.81
C GLY A 179 -23.57 32.76 3.20
N SER A 180 -23.00 32.03 2.23
CA SER A 180 -22.15 30.87 2.50
C SER A 180 -20.97 31.24 3.41
N VAL A 181 -20.74 30.45 4.45
CA VAL A 181 -19.71 30.68 5.47
C VAL A 181 -18.35 30.09 5.06
N THR A 182 -18.38 29.08 4.21
CA THR A 182 -17.27 28.23 3.76
C THR A 182 -16.81 28.56 2.34
N VAL A 183 -17.34 29.64 1.76
CA VAL A 183 -17.15 30.08 0.36
C VAL A 183 -15.68 30.15 -0.10
N GLU A 184 -14.73 30.32 0.82
CA GLU A 184 -13.29 30.23 0.56
C GLU A 184 -12.85 28.92 -0.07
N THR A 185 -13.55 27.80 0.19
CA THR A 185 -13.20 26.50 -0.43
C THR A 185 -13.37 26.51 -1.94
N LEU A 186 -14.07 27.51 -2.51
CA LEU A 186 -14.21 27.74 -3.96
C LEU A 186 -13.21 28.77 -4.51
N TYR A 187 -12.37 29.41 -3.67
CA TYR A 187 -11.43 30.45 -4.12
C TYR A 187 -10.22 29.92 -4.90
N TYR A 188 -10.02 28.60 -4.97
CA TYR A 188 -9.04 28.00 -5.89
C TYR A 188 -9.44 28.19 -7.36
N LEU A 189 -10.74 28.36 -7.66
CA LEU A 189 -11.24 28.64 -9.00
C LEU A 189 -10.84 30.06 -9.46
N GLU A 190 -10.44 30.18 -10.73
CA GLU A 190 -9.99 31.44 -11.32
C GLU A 190 -11.06 32.53 -11.15
N ASN A 191 -10.62 33.68 -10.62
CA ASN A 191 -11.46 34.84 -10.28
C ASN A 191 -12.58 34.65 -9.24
N ALA A 192 -12.77 33.48 -8.64
CA ALA A 192 -13.88 33.21 -7.71
C ALA A 192 -13.88 34.14 -6.48
N GLU A 193 -12.71 34.37 -5.85
CA GLU A 193 -12.55 35.34 -4.76
C GLU A 193 -12.93 36.77 -5.20
N LYS A 194 -12.55 37.15 -6.43
CA LYS A 194 -12.79 38.49 -6.99
C LYS A 194 -14.28 38.72 -7.21
N PHE A 195 -15.01 37.67 -7.62
CA PHE A 195 -16.47 37.69 -7.78
C PHE A 195 -17.18 37.79 -6.42
N ASN A 196 -16.83 36.94 -5.44
CA ASN A 196 -17.42 37.02 -4.09
C ASN A 196 -17.18 38.40 -3.43
N LYS A 197 -15.96 38.94 -3.54
CA LYS A 197 -15.62 40.27 -2.98
C LYS A 197 -16.18 41.45 -3.79
N GLY A 198 -16.94 41.19 -4.87
CA GLY A 198 -17.55 42.22 -5.72
C GLY A 198 -16.55 43.07 -6.52
N ALA A 199 -15.28 42.66 -6.58
CA ALA A 199 -14.25 43.26 -7.42
C ALA A 199 -14.42 42.87 -8.90
N LEU A 200 -15.06 41.72 -9.14
CA LEU A 200 -15.61 41.26 -10.42
C LEU A 200 -17.13 41.13 -10.27
N THR A 201 -17.89 41.52 -11.29
CA THR A 201 -19.37 41.41 -11.32
C THR A 201 -19.89 40.55 -12.47
N ASP A 202 -19.01 40.19 -13.41
CA ASP A 202 -19.30 39.25 -14.47
C ASP A 202 -19.11 37.82 -13.94
N ARG A 203 -20.13 36.98 -14.08
CA ARG A 203 -20.11 35.59 -13.60
C ARG A 203 -19.46 34.65 -14.61
N ASP A 204 -19.49 35.02 -15.89
CA ASP A 204 -19.00 34.18 -17.01
C ASP A 204 -17.45 34.20 -17.07
N LEU A 205 -16.82 35.01 -16.21
CA LEU A 205 -15.37 35.09 -15.99
C LEU A 205 -14.90 34.37 -14.71
N VAL A 206 -15.79 33.70 -13.98
CA VAL A 206 -15.39 32.74 -12.92
C VAL A 206 -14.99 31.42 -13.58
N GLY A 207 -13.97 30.76 -13.04
CA GLY A 207 -13.38 29.52 -13.57
C GLY A 207 -14.25 28.26 -13.48
N VAL A 208 -15.55 28.32 -13.82
CA VAL A 208 -16.44 27.16 -13.97
C VAL A 208 -17.48 27.42 -15.07
N HIS A 209 -17.54 26.54 -16.08
CA HIS A 209 -18.55 26.62 -17.14
C HIS A 209 -18.93 25.25 -17.70
N ALA A 210 -20.11 25.17 -18.32
CA ALA A 210 -20.65 23.99 -18.97
C ALA A 210 -20.78 24.26 -20.48
N PRO A 211 -19.87 23.73 -21.35
CA PRO A 211 -20.02 23.83 -22.79
C PRO A 211 -21.21 23.01 -23.33
N ASP A 212 -21.65 21.98 -22.60
CA ASP A 212 -22.85 21.18 -22.85
C ASP A 212 -23.42 20.60 -21.53
N ASP A 213 -24.51 19.81 -21.59
CA ASP A 213 -25.18 19.27 -20.39
C ASP A 213 -24.36 18.22 -19.62
N HIS A 214 -23.36 17.58 -20.24
CA HIS A 214 -22.59 16.46 -19.69
C HIS A 214 -21.10 16.74 -19.52
N THR A 215 -20.61 17.91 -19.96
CA THR A 215 -19.21 18.33 -19.78
C THR A 215 -19.14 19.53 -18.83
N LEU A 216 -18.35 19.44 -17.75
CA LEU A 216 -18.07 20.57 -16.85
C LEU A 216 -16.58 20.94 -16.90
N VAL A 217 -16.27 22.16 -17.33
CA VAL A 217 -14.89 22.66 -17.39
C VAL A 217 -14.64 23.63 -16.24
N VAL A 218 -13.64 23.30 -15.43
CA VAL A 218 -13.22 24.07 -14.25
C VAL A 218 -11.79 24.55 -14.45
N ARG A 219 -11.49 25.77 -14.03
CA ARG A 219 -10.18 26.39 -14.21
C ARG A 219 -9.73 27.05 -12.91
N LEU A 220 -8.56 26.65 -12.41
CA LEU A 220 -7.99 27.14 -11.16
C LEU A 220 -7.09 28.36 -11.38
N GLU A 221 -6.98 29.23 -10.37
CA GLU A 221 -6.10 30.42 -10.40
C GLU A 221 -4.61 29.99 -10.49
N ARG A 222 -4.24 28.86 -9.87
CA ARG A 222 -2.90 28.21 -9.95
C ARG A 222 -3.01 26.68 -9.83
N PRO A 223 -1.96 25.90 -10.17
CA PRO A 223 -1.99 24.45 -9.97
C PRO A 223 -2.22 24.13 -8.49
N THR A 224 -3.11 23.19 -8.20
CA THR A 224 -3.52 22.86 -6.82
C THR A 224 -3.80 21.35 -6.75
N PRO A 225 -2.77 20.50 -6.55
CA PRO A 225 -2.92 19.03 -6.69
C PRO A 225 -3.98 18.43 -5.77
N PHE A 226 -4.10 18.93 -4.54
CA PHE A 226 -5.10 18.47 -3.56
C PHE A 226 -6.54 18.95 -3.84
N TRP A 227 -6.78 19.78 -4.86
CA TRP A 227 -8.13 20.29 -5.17
C TRP A 227 -9.11 19.18 -5.53
N ILE A 228 -8.63 18.08 -6.12
CA ILE A 228 -9.50 16.96 -6.52
C ILE A 228 -10.15 16.24 -5.31
N ALA A 229 -9.50 16.26 -4.14
CA ALA A 229 -10.09 15.75 -2.89
C ALA A 229 -11.21 16.68 -2.38
N LEU A 230 -11.02 18.00 -2.43
CA LEU A 230 -12.02 19.00 -2.01
C LEU A 230 -13.33 18.89 -2.80
N VAL A 231 -13.29 18.43 -4.05
CA VAL A 231 -14.47 18.21 -4.92
C VAL A 231 -15.43 17.15 -4.37
N THR A 232 -14.99 16.28 -3.45
CA THR A 232 -15.84 15.31 -2.74
C THR A 232 -16.70 15.93 -1.64
N HIS A 233 -16.35 17.14 -1.16
CA HIS A 233 -16.98 17.78 -0.02
C HIS A 233 -18.30 18.48 -0.39
N SER A 234 -19.24 18.49 0.57
CA SER A 234 -20.62 18.98 0.39
C SER A 234 -20.78 20.35 -0.27
N GLN A 235 -19.82 21.28 -0.11
CA GLN A 235 -19.86 22.61 -0.75
C GLN A 235 -19.83 22.55 -2.29
N TYR A 236 -19.28 21.47 -2.86
CA TYR A 236 -19.18 21.23 -4.30
C TYR A 236 -20.40 20.52 -4.90
N TYR A 237 -21.38 20.11 -4.07
CA TYR A 237 -22.56 19.38 -4.55
C TYR A 237 -23.53 20.26 -5.35
N PRO A 238 -24.27 19.69 -6.31
CA PRO A 238 -25.27 20.42 -7.08
C PRO A 238 -26.52 20.67 -6.21
N VAL A 239 -27.23 21.77 -6.46
CA VAL A 239 -28.50 22.11 -5.80
C VAL A 239 -29.61 22.44 -6.81
N PRO A 240 -30.86 22.03 -6.57
CA PRO A 240 -31.94 22.08 -7.55
C PRO A 240 -32.44 23.53 -7.76
N ARG A 241 -31.91 24.19 -8.81
CA ARG A 241 -32.19 25.59 -9.12
C ARG A 241 -33.67 25.97 -9.06
N TRP A 242 -34.55 25.16 -9.65
CA TRP A 242 -35.98 25.45 -9.74
C TRP A 242 -36.67 25.41 -8.37
N ALA A 243 -36.33 24.46 -7.50
CA ALA A 243 -36.89 24.37 -6.15
C ALA A 243 -36.40 25.54 -5.28
N ILE A 244 -35.17 26.02 -5.49
CA ILE A 244 -34.64 27.22 -4.84
C ILE A 244 -35.33 28.49 -5.35
N GLU A 245 -35.55 28.63 -6.66
CA GLU A 245 -36.25 29.77 -7.27
C GLU A 245 -37.75 29.80 -6.90
N GLU A 246 -38.41 28.64 -6.73
CA GLU A 246 -39.83 28.55 -6.36
C GLU A 246 -40.08 28.70 -4.84
N HIS A 247 -39.29 28.03 -4.00
CA HIS A 247 -39.53 27.94 -2.55
C HIS A 247 -38.59 28.80 -1.70
N GLY A 248 -37.55 29.39 -2.30
CA GLY A 248 -36.57 30.23 -1.60
C GLY A 248 -35.95 29.52 -0.40
N ARG A 249 -35.89 30.19 0.76
CA ARG A 249 -35.37 29.61 2.02
C ARG A 249 -36.16 28.43 2.58
N GLN A 250 -37.23 27.97 1.93
CA GLN A 250 -38.02 26.80 2.34
C GLN A 250 -37.76 25.57 1.45
N TRP A 251 -36.84 25.66 0.47
CA TRP A 251 -36.54 24.59 -0.49
C TRP A 251 -36.04 23.28 0.16
N THR A 252 -35.34 23.36 1.29
CA THR A 252 -34.78 22.20 2.00
C THR A 252 -35.79 21.41 2.83
N ARG A 253 -37.07 21.83 2.90
CA ARG A 253 -38.07 21.10 3.66
C ARG A 253 -38.49 19.80 2.97
N PRO A 254 -38.93 18.76 3.70
CA PRO A 254 -39.36 17.49 3.11
C PRO A 254 -40.44 17.61 2.04
N GLU A 255 -41.32 18.62 2.11
CA GLU A 255 -42.36 18.84 1.08
C GLU A 255 -41.86 19.53 -0.21
N ASN A 256 -40.64 20.10 -0.22
CA ASN A 256 -40.10 20.93 -1.29
C ASN A 256 -38.74 20.44 -1.86
N ILE A 257 -38.02 19.60 -1.12
CA ILE A 257 -36.62 19.28 -1.41
C ILE A 257 -36.49 18.27 -2.55
N VAL A 258 -35.58 18.56 -3.48
CA VAL A 258 -35.19 17.68 -4.58
C VAL A 258 -33.70 17.34 -4.42
N THR A 259 -33.33 16.08 -4.59
CA THR A 259 -32.05 15.50 -4.16
C THR A 259 -31.50 14.56 -5.24
N ASN A 260 -30.20 14.30 -5.32
CA ASN A 260 -29.59 13.51 -6.42
C ASN A 260 -28.75 12.29 -5.97
N GLY A 261 -28.52 12.11 -4.68
CA GLY A 261 -27.78 10.99 -4.11
C GLY A 261 -28.63 9.76 -3.79
N ALA A 262 -28.03 8.82 -3.07
CA ALA A 262 -28.59 7.49 -2.77
C ALA A 262 -29.92 7.51 -1.99
N TYR A 263 -30.21 8.57 -1.24
CA TYR A 263 -31.42 8.70 -0.43
C TYR A 263 -32.18 10.02 -0.71
N ARG A 264 -33.45 10.04 -0.30
CA ARG A 264 -34.31 11.24 -0.27
C ARG A 264 -34.79 11.50 1.16
N VAL A 265 -34.97 12.78 1.52
CA VAL A 265 -35.57 13.17 2.80
C VAL A 265 -37.08 12.90 2.76
N VAL A 266 -37.63 12.25 3.78
CA VAL A 266 -39.08 12.04 3.93
C VAL A 266 -39.67 12.60 5.21
N GLU A 267 -38.85 12.85 6.24
CA GLU A 267 -39.26 13.54 7.46
C GLU A 267 -38.09 14.34 8.03
N GLN A 268 -38.32 15.58 8.46
CA GLN A 268 -37.38 16.35 9.27
C GLN A 268 -38.14 16.95 10.46
N ARG A 269 -37.66 16.66 11.67
CA ARG A 269 -38.09 17.29 12.91
C ARG A 269 -36.88 17.88 13.62
N PRO A 270 -36.73 19.22 13.62
CA PRO A 270 -35.60 19.87 14.26
C PRO A 270 -35.45 19.46 15.73
N ARG A 271 -34.25 19.01 16.10
CA ARG A 271 -33.90 18.49 17.43
C ARG A 271 -34.65 17.23 17.89
N GLU A 272 -35.19 16.45 16.95
CA GLU A 272 -35.74 15.12 17.23
C GLU A 272 -35.14 14.08 16.28
N ARG A 273 -35.33 14.25 14.96
CA ARG A 273 -34.90 13.26 13.95
C ARG A 273 -34.95 13.77 12.51
N VAL A 274 -34.19 13.10 11.64
CA VAL A 274 -34.39 13.09 10.19
C VAL A 274 -34.59 11.65 9.72
N VAL A 275 -35.48 11.44 8.76
CA VAL A 275 -35.78 10.13 8.17
C VAL A 275 -35.56 10.18 6.68
N LEU A 276 -34.78 9.23 6.17
CA LEU A 276 -34.41 9.10 4.76
C LEU A 276 -34.88 7.76 4.20
N GLU A 277 -35.20 7.72 2.90
CA GLU A 277 -35.55 6.51 2.14
C GLU A 277 -34.64 6.36 0.92
N ARG A 278 -34.31 5.13 0.53
CA ARG A 278 -33.53 4.87 -0.70
C ARG A 278 -34.20 5.51 -1.91
N SER A 279 -33.44 6.29 -2.67
CA SER A 279 -33.91 7.00 -3.86
C SER A 279 -34.08 6.03 -5.04
N PRO A 280 -35.28 5.91 -5.65
CA PRO A 280 -35.51 5.02 -6.78
C PRO A 280 -35.03 5.60 -8.12
N THR A 281 -34.52 6.83 -8.15
CA THR A 281 -33.98 7.52 -9.33
C THR A 281 -32.47 7.72 -9.26
N TYR A 282 -31.83 7.35 -8.14
CA TYR A 282 -30.38 7.34 -8.04
C TYR A 282 -29.78 6.32 -9.02
N TRP A 283 -28.66 6.67 -9.66
CA TRP A 283 -28.10 5.88 -10.75
C TRP A 283 -27.66 4.47 -10.28
N ASP A 284 -27.08 4.37 -9.08
CA ASP A 284 -26.66 3.10 -8.47
C ASP A 284 -27.66 2.54 -7.44
N ALA A 285 -28.97 2.84 -7.61
CA ALA A 285 -30.01 2.41 -6.67
C ALA A 285 -30.15 0.88 -6.51
N ALA A 286 -29.51 0.10 -7.39
CA ALA A 286 -29.42 -1.37 -7.29
C ALA A 286 -28.42 -1.85 -6.23
N ASN A 287 -27.32 -1.13 -6.01
CA ASN A 287 -26.27 -1.50 -5.05
C ASN A 287 -26.52 -0.98 -3.63
N VAL A 288 -27.31 0.08 -3.45
CA VAL A 288 -27.71 0.60 -2.13
C VAL A 288 -28.55 -0.44 -1.37
N ARG A 289 -27.96 -1.13 -0.38
CA ARG A 289 -28.64 -2.21 0.38
C ARG A 289 -29.61 -1.68 1.44
N ILE A 290 -29.20 -0.73 2.29
CA ILE A 290 -30.05 -0.18 3.36
C ILE A 290 -31.28 0.56 2.76
N PRO A 291 -32.53 0.16 3.09
CA PRO A 291 -33.74 0.76 2.50
C PRO A 291 -34.16 2.09 3.16
N ARG A 292 -33.83 2.29 4.44
CA ARG A 292 -34.29 3.40 5.27
C ARG A 292 -33.27 3.79 6.33
N ILE A 293 -33.11 5.09 6.57
CA ILE A 293 -32.27 5.64 7.65
C ILE A 293 -33.14 6.47 8.60
N VAL A 294 -32.95 6.29 9.91
CA VAL A 294 -33.53 7.14 10.96
C VAL A 294 -32.39 7.75 11.77
N ALA A 295 -31.99 8.97 11.40
CA ALA A 295 -30.99 9.75 12.12
C ALA A 295 -31.67 10.49 13.29
N ARG A 296 -31.27 10.18 14.52
CA ARG A 296 -31.82 10.78 15.75
C ARG A 296 -30.91 11.91 16.25
N SER A 297 -31.50 13.07 16.53
CA SER A 297 -30.77 14.20 17.13
C SER A 297 -30.39 13.89 18.57
N SER A 298 -29.12 14.11 18.94
CA SER A 298 -28.60 13.93 20.29
C SER A 298 -27.54 14.97 20.64
N THR A 299 -27.36 15.23 21.94
CA THR A 299 -26.32 16.12 22.47
C THR A 299 -25.63 15.51 23.71
N SER A 300 -25.63 14.19 23.85
CA SER A 300 -24.99 13.48 24.95
C SER A 300 -24.57 12.08 24.50
N GLU A 301 -23.25 11.83 24.48
CA GLU A 301 -22.68 10.53 24.10
C GLU A 301 -23.18 9.41 25.02
N ASN A 302 -23.46 9.70 26.30
CA ASN A 302 -24.05 8.74 27.24
C ASN A 302 -25.52 8.40 26.93
N GLN A 303 -26.28 9.32 26.32
CA GLN A 303 -27.62 9.02 25.81
C GLN A 303 -27.53 8.10 24.58
N ASP A 304 -26.56 8.31 23.71
CA ASP A 304 -26.36 7.49 22.50
C ASP A 304 -25.95 6.06 22.86
N ILE A 305 -25.03 5.88 23.80
CA ILE A 305 -24.70 4.56 24.36
C ILE A 305 -25.94 3.87 24.94
N THR A 306 -26.78 4.61 25.68
CA THR A 306 -28.04 4.07 26.23
C THR A 306 -29.05 3.66 25.14
N LEU A 307 -29.15 4.43 24.05
CA LEU A 307 -29.99 4.10 22.89
C LEU A 307 -29.44 2.87 22.14
N TYR A 308 -28.12 2.77 22.01
CA TYR A 308 -27.45 1.67 21.34
C TYR A 308 -27.55 0.36 22.14
N ASP A 309 -27.38 0.41 23.46
CA ASP A 309 -27.47 -0.77 24.35
C ASP A 309 -28.91 -1.25 24.55
N SER A 310 -29.90 -0.37 24.34
CA SER A 310 -31.32 -0.76 24.26
C SER A 310 -31.79 -1.12 22.84
N GLY A 311 -30.88 -1.22 21.86
CA GLY A 311 -31.18 -1.61 20.47
C GLY A 311 -32.00 -0.59 19.68
N GLN A 312 -32.14 0.64 20.17
CA GLN A 312 -32.92 1.71 19.53
C GLN A 312 -32.16 2.44 18.41
N ILE A 313 -30.84 2.28 18.37
CA ILE A 313 -29.94 2.62 17.25
C ILE A 313 -28.95 1.46 17.05
N GLN A 314 -28.47 1.28 15.81
CA GLN A 314 -27.49 0.24 15.44
C GLN A 314 -26.10 0.84 15.15
N TYR A 315 -26.02 2.16 14.92
CA TYR A 315 -24.79 2.92 14.74
C TYR A 315 -24.82 4.17 15.64
N ALA A 316 -23.84 4.36 16.50
CA ALA A 316 -23.69 5.55 17.34
C ALA A 316 -22.39 6.26 17.00
N ARG A 317 -22.50 7.46 16.41
CA ARG A 317 -21.35 8.29 16.00
C ARG A 317 -20.90 9.12 17.19
N MET A 318 -19.63 9.05 17.57
CA MET A 318 -19.06 9.82 18.68
C MET A 318 -17.84 10.62 18.21
N GLY A 319 -17.35 11.54 19.06
CA GLY A 319 -16.20 12.40 18.72
C GLY A 319 -14.99 12.27 19.65
N VAL A 320 -15.18 11.69 20.83
CA VAL A 320 -14.21 11.29 21.86
C VAL A 320 -14.93 10.22 22.69
N PRO A 321 -14.29 9.14 23.18
CA PRO A 321 -14.95 8.14 24.01
C PRO A 321 -15.30 8.72 25.39
N PRO A 322 -16.58 8.70 25.83
CA PRO A 322 -16.89 8.96 27.23
C PRO A 322 -16.29 7.86 28.13
N ALA A 323 -16.05 8.20 29.41
CA ALA A 323 -15.36 7.33 30.35
C ALA A 323 -16.06 5.96 30.55
N GLU A 324 -17.37 5.93 30.32
CA GLU A 324 -18.26 4.77 30.31
C GLU A 324 -17.80 3.68 29.32
N LEU A 325 -17.13 4.05 28.21
CA LEU A 325 -16.57 3.10 27.25
C LEU A 325 -15.22 2.49 27.69
N THR A 326 -14.59 2.99 28.75
CA THR A 326 -13.32 2.43 29.27
C THR A 326 -13.43 0.92 29.51
N ALA A 327 -14.59 0.45 29.99
CA ALA A 327 -14.84 -0.97 30.20
C ALA A 327 -14.73 -1.77 28.88
N ARG A 328 -15.46 -1.36 27.84
CA ARG A 328 -15.46 -2.01 26.52
C ARG A 328 -14.11 -1.98 25.84
N MET A 329 -13.42 -0.85 25.96
CA MET A 329 -12.06 -0.66 25.44
C MET A 329 -11.02 -1.55 26.16
N THR A 330 -11.32 -1.98 27.40
CA THR A 330 -10.46 -2.87 28.20
C THR A 330 -10.78 -4.35 27.97
N SER A 331 -12.05 -4.71 27.73
CA SER A 331 -12.43 -6.09 27.35
C SER A 331 -12.20 -6.41 25.88
N GLY A 332 -12.14 -5.39 25.01
CA GLY A 332 -11.99 -5.56 23.58
C GLY A 332 -13.31 -5.95 22.88
N GLU A 333 -14.43 -5.34 23.28
CA GLU A 333 -15.72 -5.61 22.63
C GLU A 333 -15.65 -5.31 21.12
N PRO A 334 -16.05 -6.23 20.23
CA PRO A 334 -15.96 -6.06 18.77
C PRO A 334 -16.95 -5.03 18.21
N ASP A 335 -17.77 -4.42 19.08
CA ASP A 335 -18.80 -3.47 18.71
C ASP A 335 -18.41 -2.01 18.93
N LEU A 336 -17.21 -1.77 19.50
CA LEU A 336 -16.58 -0.45 19.68
C LEU A 336 -15.34 -0.32 18.78
N ILE A 337 -15.39 0.61 17.84
CA ILE A 337 -14.27 0.94 16.94
C ILE A 337 -13.72 2.33 17.31
N ILE A 338 -12.41 2.52 17.15
CA ILE A 338 -11.69 3.75 17.50
C ILE A 338 -10.59 3.98 16.46
N ASP A 339 -10.94 4.68 15.39
CA ASP A 339 -10.02 5.07 14.32
C ASP A 339 -9.29 6.39 14.71
N GLN A 340 -8.28 6.86 13.96
CA GLN A 340 -7.87 8.27 14.07
C GLN A 340 -8.61 9.12 13.02
N ARG A 341 -8.54 10.44 13.16
CA ARG A 341 -9.17 11.39 12.24
C ARG A 341 -8.21 12.50 11.89
N LEU A 342 -8.26 13.01 10.65
CA LEU A 342 -7.51 14.18 10.17
C LEU A 342 -8.04 15.49 10.77
N CYS A 343 -7.97 15.59 12.09
CA CYS A 343 -8.44 16.71 12.88
C CYS A 343 -7.55 16.94 14.11
N TYR A 344 -7.46 18.19 14.58
CA TYR A 344 -6.76 18.55 15.82
C TYR A 344 -7.60 19.45 16.74
N TYR A 345 -7.46 19.25 18.05
CA TYR A 345 -8.11 20.04 19.10
C TYR A 345 -7.16 21.16 19.56
N GLN A 346 -7.67 22.39 19.64
CA GLN A 346 -6.87 23.54 20.08
C GLN A 346 -7.66 24.53 20.96
N TYR A 347 -6.91 25.29 21.77
CA TYR A 347 -7.38 26.56 22.34
C TYR A 347 -6.68 27.71 21.61
N THR A 348 -7.43 28.58 20.94
CA THR A 348 -6.85 29.71 20.19
C THR A 348 -6.80 30.98 21.05
N PHE A 349 -5.69 31.71 20.99
CA PHE A 349 -5.53 33.01 21.66
C PHE A 349 -5.98 34.15 20.74
N ASN A 350 -6.50 35.23 21.32
CA ASN A 350 -6.67 36.51 20.63
C ASN A 350 -5.39 37.36 20.77
N THR A 351 -4.48 37.29 19.78
CA THR A 351 -3.17 37.97 19.86
C THR A 351 -3.23 39.47 19.61
N GLU A 352 -4.41 40.03 19.34
CA GLU A 352 -4.64 41.48 19.29
C GLU A 352 -4.95 42.05 20.70
N HIS A 353 -5.03 41.21 21.74
CA HIS A 353 -5.41 41.56 23.12
C HIS A 353 -4.36 41.14 24.17
N PRO A 354 -3.90 42.05 25.06
CA PRO A 354 -3.02 41.70 26.17
C PRO A 354 -3.67 40.72 27.16
N PRO A 355 -2.94 39.71 27.68
CA PRO A 355 -1.48 39.55 27.62
C PRO A 355 -1.00 38.64 26.46
N PHE A 356 -1.87 38.31 25.51
CA PHE A 356 -1.57 37.38 24.41
C PHE A 356 -0.97 38.05 23.17
N ASP A 357 -0.78 39.37 23.21
CA ASP A 357 0.09 40.09 22.27
C ASP A 357 1.57 39.66 22.44
N ASP A 358 2.01 39.42 23.68
CA ASP A 358 3.34 38.91 24.00
C ASP A 358 3.48 37.39 23.73
N GLU A 359 4.32 37.06 22.75
CA GLU A 359 4.71 35.69 22.40
C GLU A 359 5.15 34.86 23.61
N ARG A 360 5.87 35.47 24.56
CA ARG A 360 6.46 34.78 25.71
C ARG A 360 5.38 34.31 26.69
N VAL A 361 4.25 35.01 26.76
CA VAL A 361 3.08 34.59 27.54
C VAL A 361 2.38 33.42 26.87
N ARG A 362 2.17 33.49 25.54
CA ARG A 362 1.55 32.39 24.78
C ARG A 362 2.36 31.10 24.89
N ARG A 363 3.68 31.19 24.65
CA ARG A 363 4.62 30.07 24.78
C ARG A 363 4.64 29.50 26.20
N ALA A 364 4.67 30.35 27.22
CA ALA A 364 4.59 29.89 28.61
C ALA A 364 3.29 29.13 28.92
N ILE A 365 2.16 29.48 28.29
CA ILE A 365 0.89 28.77 28.46
C ILE A 365 0.94 27.39 27.78
N VAL A 366 1.46 27.27 26.56
CA VAL A 366 1.63 25.97 25.87
C VAL A 366 2.54 25.05 26.69
N MET A 367 3.72 25.54 27.09
CA MET A 367 4.72 24.79 27.87
C MET A 367 4.27 24.45 29.30
N ALA A 368 3.12 24.95 29.76
CA ALA A 368 2.56 24.71 31.08
C ALA A 368 1.34 23.77 31.09
N ILE A 369 0.99 23.14 29.96
CA ILE A 369 -0.12 22.18 29.86
C ILE A 369 0.46 20.78 29.57
N ASP A 370 0.25 19.88 30.53
CA ASP A 370 0.63 18.46 30.45
C ASP A 370 -0.34 17.71 29.50
N LYS A 371 0.07 17.59 28.22
CA LYS A 371 -0.74 16.98 27.15
C LYS A 371 -0.86 15.45 27.32
N ASP A 372 0.21 14.79 27.72
CA ASP A 372 0.22 13.34 28.02
C ASP A 372 -0.79 13.00 29.11
N ARG A 373 -0.83 13.79 30.18
CA ARG A 373 -1.79 13.62 31.27
C ARG A 373 -3.21 14.04 30.88
N LEU A 374 -3.39 15.00 29.97
CA LEU A 374 -4.71 15.30 29.41
C LEU A 374 -5.28 14.05 28.72
N VAL A 375 -4.53 13.48 27.78
CA VAL A 375 -4.91 12.27 27.04
C VAL A 375 -5.09 11.09 27.99
N GLY A 376 -4.07 10.75 28.76
CA GLY A 376 -4.04 9.56 29.61
C GLY A 376 -4.98 9.59 30.84
N SER A 377 -5.56 10.75 31.20
CA SER A 377 -6.45 10.84 32.38
C SER A 377 -7.82 11.46 32.14
N VAL A 378 -8.01 12.27 31.10
CA VAL A 378 -9.28 12.98 30.81
C VAL A 378 -10.01 12.38 29.62
N THR A 379 -9.39 12.29 28.44
CA THR A 379 -10.06 11.78 27.22
C THR A 379 -9.98 10.25 27.12
N ARG A 380 -8.80 9.67 27.34
CA ARG A 380 -8.52 8.23 27.38
C ARG A 380 -8.88 7.46 26.12
N GLY A 381 -9.12 8.14 25.00
CA GLY A 381 -9.73 7.61 23.80
C GLY A 381 -8.76 7.28 22.67
N ARG A 382 -7.51 6.96 23.01
CA ARG A 382 -6.40 6.77 22.06
C ARG A 382 -6.08 8.01 21.22
N GLU A 383 -6.45 9.21 21.69
CA GLU A 383 -5.97 10.47 21.09
C GLU A 383 -4.44 10.57 21.22
N VAL A 384 -3.79 11.28 20.30
CA VAL A 384 -2.34 11.50 20.32
C VAL A 384 -2.06 12.94 20.77
N PRO A 385 -1.19 13.21 21.77
CA PRO A 385 -0.77 14.56 22.13
C PRO A 385 -0.26 15.35 20.92
N ALA A 386 -0.82 16.53 20.67
CA ALA A 386 -0.50 17.32 19.47
C ALA A 386 0.56 18.37 19.77
N ASP A 387 1.69 18.32 19.06
CA ASP A 387 2.74 19.34 19.09
C ASP A 387 2.64 20.34 17.92
N GLY A 388 1.90 20.00 16.87
CA GLY A 388 1.55 20.88 15.74
C GLY A 388 0.05 20.88 15.41
N VAL A 389 -0.24 21.04 14.13
CA VAL A 389 -1.54 20.97 13.46
C VAL A 389 -1.54 20.00 12.28
N VAL A 390 -0.36 19.68 11.73
CA VAL A 390 -0.15 18.57 10.81
C VAL A 390 0.06 17.29 11.61
N LEU A 391 -0.72 16.26 11.29
CA LEU A 391 -0.69 14.97 11.98
C LEU A 391 0.48 14.10 11.50
N ASP A 392 0.98 13.24 12.38
CA ASP A 392 2.05 12.25 12.16
C ASP A 392 1.83 11.41 10.88
N TYR A 393 0.57 11.14 10.51
CA TYR A 393 0.18 10.52 9.24
C TYR A 393 0.89 11.12 8.01
N PHE A 394 1.09 12.45 7.98
CA PHE A 394 1.77 13.10 6.87
C PHE A 394 3.30 12.97 6.91
N VAL A 395 3.88 12.74 8.09
CA VAL A 395 5.30 12.39 8.24
C VAL A 395 5.57 11.07 7.53
N ASP A 396 4.72 10.06 7.77
CA ASP A 396 4.81 8.75 7.09
C ASP A 396 4.42 8.84 5.60
N ALA A 397 3.22 9.36 5.30
CA ALA A 397 2.60 9.25 3.98
C ALA A 397 3.17 10.22 2.93
N MET A 398 3.75 11.36 3.36
CA MET A 398 4.27 12.39 2.46
C MET A 398 5.72 12.78 2.73
N GLY A 399 6.39 12.19 3.73
CA GLY A 399 7.73 12.62 4.16
C GLY A 399 7.74 14.03 4.75
N TYR A 400 6.65 14.43 5.43
CA TYR A 400 6.56 15.73 6.10
C TYR A 400 7.60 15.81 7.23
N PRO A 401 8.47 16.84 7.29
CA PRO A 401 9.43 16.97 8.38
C PRO A 401 8.74 17.12 9.75
N ASP A 402 9.06 16.21 10.68
CA ASP A 402 8.52 16.18 12.05
C ASP A 402 8.72 17.55 12.76
N PRO A 403 7.64 18.27 13.12
CA PRO A 403 7.71 19.67 13.52
C PRO A 403 7.96 19.81 15.04
N GLU A 404 9.17 20.26 15.45
CA GLU A 404 9.55 20.43 16.87
C GLU A 404 8.63 21.42 17.63
N GLY A 405 7.63 20.88 18.33
CA GLY A 405 6.71 21.65 19.17
C GLY A 405 7.32 22.19 20.47
N LEU A 406 6.51 22.96 21.21
CA LEU A 406 6.90 23.49 22.51
C LEU A 406 6.67 22.44 23.62
N PRO A 407 7.74 21.88 24.24
CA PRO A 407 7.60 20.80 25.20
C PRO A 407 7.04 21.28 26.54
N PHE A 408 6.49 20.35 27.33
CA PHE A 408 6.04 20.59 28.69
C PHE A 408 7.24 20.84 29.64
N ASP A 409 7.60 22.11 29.82
CA ASP A 409 8.59 22.57 30.80
C ASP A 409 8.06 23.76 31.61
N VAL A 410 7.54 23.45 32.80
CA VAL A 410 7.03 24.42 33.78
C VAL A 410 8.12 25.39 34.27
N ALA A 411 9.41 25.03 34.26
CA ALA A 411 10.50 25.89 34.67
C ALA A 411 10.83 26.93 33.58
N ALA A 412 10.95 26.51 32.31
CA ALA A 412 11.08 27.43 31.18
C ALA A 412 9.82 28.30 31.00
N ALA A 413 8.62 27.75 31.16
CA ALA A 413 7.37 28.51 31.14
C ALA A 413 7.35 29.62 32.21
N ARG A 414 7.70 29.29 33.47
CA ARG A 414 7.83 30.28 34.55
C ARG A 414 8.90 31.33 34.28
N LYS A 415 9.99 30.98 33.59
CA LYS A 415 11.05 31.90 33.17
C LYS A 415 10.53 32.88 32.11
N LEU A 416 9.96 32.37 31.01
CA LEU A 416 9.36 33.19 29.95
C LEU A 416 8.30 34.15 30.50
N LEU A 417 7.44 33.66 31.40
CA LEU A 417 6.41 34.45 32.07
C LEU A 417 7.00 35.55 32.99
N ALA A 418 8.13 35.28 33.65
CA ALA A 418 8.86 36.30 34.41
C ALA A 418 9.55 37.34 33.51
N GLU A 419 10.09 36.91 32.37
CA GLU A 419 10.70 37.80 31.35
C GLU A 419 9.63 38.66 30.64
N ALA A 420 8.39 38.18 30.52
CA ALA A 420 7.20 38.93 30.13
C ALA A 420 6.70 39.92 31.19
N GLY A 421 7.31 39.95 32.38
CA GLY A 421 6.96 40.88 33.46
C GLY A 421 6.00 40.33 34.52
N PHE A 422 5.64 39.03 34.46
CA PHE A 422 4.67 38.38 35.35
C PHE A 422 5.29 37.31 36.27
N PRO A 423 6.33 37.62 37.08
CA PRO A 423 7.07 36.62 37.85
C PRO A 423 6.19 35.87 38.85
N GLY A 424 5.97 34.57 38.61
CA GLY A 424 5.08 33.71 39.39
C GLY A 424 3.58 34.02 39.19
N GLY A 425 3.20 34.43 37.97
CA GLY A 425 1.82 34.78 37.59
C GLY A 425 1.37 36.15 38.12
N LYS A 426 2.21 36.86 38.87
CA LYS A 426 1.85 38.13 39.51
C LYS A 426 1.67 39.22 38.47
N GLY A 427 0.48 39.82 38.45
CA GLY A 427 0.13 40.94 37.57
C GLY A 427 -0.56 40.52 36.27
N LEU A 428 -0.75 39.22 36.02
CA LEU A 428 -1.59 38.77 34.91
C LEU A 428 -3.04 39.30 35.08
N PRO A 429 -3.69 39.75 34.00
CA PRO A 429 -5.11 40.10 34.03
C PRO A 429 -5.97 38.83 34.19
N PRO A 430 -7.21 38.95 34.68
CA PRO A 430 -8.18 37.86 34.59
C PRO A 430 -8.54 37.61 33.13
N VAL A 431 -8.59 36.35 32.71
CA VAL A 431 -8.95 35.96 31.33
C VAL A 431 -10.06 34.91 31.29
N THR A 432 -10.76 34.85 30.18
CA THR A 432 -11.84 33.90 29.88
C THR A 432 -11.39 32.79 28.93
N LEU A 433 -11.81 31.56 29.21
CA LEU A 433 -11.72 30.41 28.31
C LEU A 433 -13.15 30.03 27.92
N SER A 434 -13.51 30.38 26.69
CA SER A 434 -14.84 30.15 26.12
C SER A 434 -14.92 28.82 25.38
N TYR A 435 -15.99 28.05 25.56
CA TYR A 435 -16.18 26.76 24.91
C TYR A 435 -17.66 26.42 24.66
N ASN A 436 -17.92 25.54 23.68
CA ASN A 436 -19.29 25.16 23.33
C ASN A 436 -19.82 24.06 24.27
N THR A 437 -21.11 24.12 24.62
CA THR A 437 -21.78 23.20 25.54
C THR A 437 -21.66 21.74 25.09
N LEU A 438 -20.79 20.98 25.74
CA LEU A 438 -20.65 19.53 25.62
C LEU A 438 -19.79 19.00 26.79
N ASP A 439 -20.13 17.84 27.33
CA ASP A 439 -19.52 17.31 28.57
C ASP A 439 -17.99 17.15 28.44
N ARG A 440 -17.52 16.60 27.31
CA ARG A 440 -16.08 16.47 27.01
C ARG A 440 -15.34 17.81 26.96
N HIS A 441 -15.96 18.88 26.47
CA HIS A 441 -15.33 20.19 26.40
C HIS A 441 -15.19 20.84 27.79
N GLN A 442 -16.18 20.64 28.67
CA GLN A 442 -16.08 21.07 30.07
C GLN A 442 -14.91 20.36 30.78
N ALA A 443 -14.80 19.03 30.65
CA ALA A 443 -13.74 18.26 31.29
C ALA A 443 -12.32 18.70 30.86
N ILE A 444 -12.13 18.96 29.56
CA ILE A 444 -10.87 19.47 29.01
C ILE A 444 -10.60 20.91 29.49
N ALA A 445 -11.61 21.78 29.53
CA ALA A 445 -11.47 23.16 30.01
C ALA A 445 -11.10 23.22 31.51
N GLU A 446 -11.71 22.39 32.35
CA GLU A 446 -11.38 22.27 33.77
C GLU A 446 -9.96 21.70 34.00
N PHE A 447 -9.49 20.79 33.15
CA PHE A 447 -8.11 20.30 33.21
C PHE A 447 -7.10 21.41 32.91
N VAL A 448 -7.29 22.15 31.81
CA VAL A 448 -6.41 23.26 31.43
C VAL A 448 -6.44 24.37 32.48
N GLN A 449 -7.61 24.71 33.03
CA GLN A 449 -7.73 25.67 34.13
C GLN A 449 -6.87 25.26 35.34
N ARG A 450 -6.93 23.99 35.77
CA ARG A 450 -6.10 23.48 36.88
C ARG A 450 -4.61 23.58 36.54
N GLN A 451 -4.20 23.16 35.34
CA GLN A 451 -2.80 23.18 34.94
C GLN A 451 -2.22 24.60 34.91
N LEU A 452 -2.94 25.58 34.35
CA LEU A 452 -2.48 26.97 34.35
C LEU A 452 -2.42 27.58 35.77
N LYS A 453 -3.30 27.15 36.68
CA LYS A 453 -3.25 27.56 38.08
C LYS A 453 -2.12 26.89 38.88
N GLU A 454 -1.88 25.59 38.68
CA GLU A 454 -0.82 24.81 39.34
C GLU A 454 0.58 25.22 38.83
N ASN A 455 0.74 25.32 37.51
CA ASN A 455 2.03 25.52 36.86
C ASN A 455 2.41 26.99 36.80
N LEU A 456 1.50 27.91 36.45
CA LEU A 456 1.82 29.35 36.28
C LEU A 456 1.28 30.26 37.38
N ASN A 457 0.40 29.77 38.26
CA ASN A 457 -0.43 30.61 39.14
C ASN A 457 -1.29 31.62 38.34
N PHE A 458 -1.82 31.18 37.19
CA PHE A 458 -2.70 31.97 36.34
C PHE A 458 -4.17 31.60 36.62
N ASP A 459 -5.01 32.61 36.88
CA ASP A 459 -6.44 32.44 37.15
C ASP A 459 -7.27 32.65 35.88
N VAL A 460 -7.84 31.55 35.36
CA VAL A 460 -8.68 31.53 34.15
C VAL A 460 -10.13 31.25 34.52
N THR A 461 -11.08 32.00 33.95
CA THR A 461 -12.53 31.79 34.14
C THR A 461 -13.10 30.99 32.96
N LEU A 462 -13.93 29.98 33.23
CA LEU A 462 -14.55 29.15 32.18
C LEU A 462 -15.92 29.72 31.77
N GLU A 463 -16.16 29.82 30.46
CA GLU A 463 -17.40 30.34 29.87
C GLU A 463 -18.03 29.30 28.91
N ASN A 464 -19.11 28.66 29.36
CA ASN A 464 -19.87 27.67 28.57
C ASN A 464 -21.00 28.36 27.80
N MET A 465 -21.14 28.10 26.50
CA MET A 465 -22.24 28.62 25.69
C MET A 465 -22.63 27.70 24.53
N GLU A 466 -23.80 27.93 23.95
CA GLU A 466 -24.26 27.23 22.75
C GLU A 466 -23.33 27.51 21.54
N PHE A 467 -23.18 26.55 20.61
CA PHE A 467 -22.11 26.58 19.60
C PHE A 467 -22.18 27.77 18.62
N LYS A 468 -23.37 28.12 18.12
CA LYS A 468 -23.59 29.30 17.27
C LYS A 468 -23.29 30.61 18.01
N SER A 469 -23.59 30.65 19.30
CA SER A 469 -23.25 31.76 20.19
C SER A 469 -21.71 31.90 20.32
N LEU A 470 -20.99 30.79 20.46
CA LEU A 470 -19.52 30.77 20.43
C LEU A 470 -18.99 31.23 19.06
N LEU A 471 -19.48 30.67 17.95
CA LEU A 471 -19.06 31.07 16.60
C LEU A 471 -19.28 32.58 16.35
N LYS A 472 -20.38 33.15 16.85
CA LYS A 472 -20.64 34.59 16.77
C LYS A 472 -19.62 35.41 17.58
N LYS A 473 -19.32 34.99 18.82
CA LYS A 473 -18.33 35.61 19.71
C LYS A 473 -16.93 35.59 19.07
N VAL A 474 -16.55 34.45 18.50
CA VAL A 474 -15.27 34.24 17.80
C VAL A 474 -15.16 35.07 16.53
N ARG A 475 -16.21 35.12 15.68
CA ARG A 475 -16.24 36.01 14.49
C ARG A 475 -16.17 37.50 14.84
N ALA A 476 -16.61 37.88 16.05
CA ALA A 476 -16.50 39.24 16.57
C ALA A 476 -15.16 39.54 17.28
N LYS A 477 -14.27 38.55 17.42
CA LYS A 477 -13.05 38.60 18.26
C LYS A 477 -13.30 38.98 19.73
N ASP A 478 -14.50 38.71 20.24
CA ASP A 478 -14.91 38.99 21.62
C ASP A 478 -14.44 37.88 22.58
N PHE A 479 -13.16 37.50 22.57
CA PHE A 479 -12.65 36.44 23.44
C PHE A 479 -11.18 36.67 23.83
N ASP A 480 -10.78 36.11 24.97
CA ASP A 480 -9.37 36.00 25.39
C ASP A 480 -8.78 34.68 24.87
N ILE A 481 -9.40 33.56 25.29
CA ILE A 481 -9.12 32.19 24.84
C ILE A 481 -10.43 31.55 24.38
N THR A 482 -10.40 30.80 23.27
CA THR A 482 -11.58 30.07 22.76
C THR A 482 -11.26 28.64 22.35
N ARG A 483 -12.15 27.69 22.65
CA ARG A 483 -12.09 26.32 22.14
C ARG A 483 -12.30 26.32 20.63
N ARG A 484 -11.41 25.66 19.91
CA ARG A 484 -11.55 25.37 18.48
C ARG A 484 -11.23 23.90 18.21
N GLY A 485 -11.58 23.47 17.01
CA GLY A 485 -10.99 22.32 16.34
C GLY A 485 -10.91 22.66 14.86
N TRP A 486 -10.10 21.90 14.13
CA TRP A 486 -10.11 21.90 12.66
C TRP A 486 -10.01 20.45 12.19
N CYS A 487 -10.57 20.20 11.01
CA CYS A 487 -10.38 18.98 10.23
C CYS A 487 -9.98 19.41 8.83
N GLY A 488 -9.04 18.71 8.22
CA GLY A 488 -8.59 18.96 6.84
C GLY A 488 -8.70 17.69 6.00
N GLU A 489 -8.27 17.82 4.74
CA GLU A 489 -8.21 16.72 3.78
C GLU A 489 -6.88 15.96 3.92
N GLU A 490 -6.65 14.94 3.08
CA GLU A 490 -5.37 14.20 2.96
C GLU A 490 -4.24 15.06 2.31
N HIS A 491 -4.07 16.33 2.72
CA HIS A 491 -2.93 17.17 2.35
C HIS A 491 -2.60 18.24 3.43
N PRO A 492 -1.33 18.37 3.89
CA PRO A 492 -0.96 19.27 4.98
C PRO A 492 -1.27 20.76 4.77
N TYR A 493 -1.36 21.22 3.51
CA TYR A 493 -1.76 22.60 3.20
C TYR A 493 -3.11 22.95 3.85
N THR A 494 -4.04 22.00 3.84
CA THR A 494 -5.41 22.19 4.36
C THR A 494 -5.46 22.35 5.89
N MET A 495 -4.43 21.89 6.62
CA MET A 495 -4.30 22.09 8.07
C MET A 495 -3.74 23.47 8.42
N LEU A 496 -2.85 23.99 7.56
CA LEU A 496 -2.08 25.22 7.78
C LEU A 496 -2.76 26.47 7.21
N GLU A 497 -3.48 26.36 6.09
CA GLU A 497 -4.04 27.52 5.39
C GLU A 497 -4.98 28.37 6.25
N ILE A 498 -5.63 27.77 7.25
CA ILE A 498 -6.56 28.49 8.12
C ILE A 498 -5.89 29.61 8.91
N PHE A 499 -4.57 29.58 9.09
CA PHE A 499 -3.80 30.57 9.86
C PHE A 499 -3.26 31.74 9.00
N ARG A 500 -3.45 31.75 7.68
CA ARG A 500 -3.00 32.85 6.80
C ARG A 500 -3.48 34.21 7.33
N SER A 501 -2.67 35.26 7.19
CA SER A 501 -2.99 36.61 7.74
C SER A 501 -4.26 37.23 7.14
N THR A 502 -4.68 36.73 5.98
CA THR A 502 -5.87 37.13 5.22
C THR A 502 -7.07 36.19 5.39
N SER A 503 -6.88 35.01 6.01
CA SER A 503 -7.92 34.01 6.26
C SER A 503 -8.90 34.52 7.33
N PRO A 504 -10.22 34.64 7.04
CA PRO A 504 -11.21 34.92 8.08
C PRO A 504 -11.53 33.66 8.92
N ARG A 505 -11.06 32.47 8.50
CA ARG A 505 -11.07 31.25 9.34
C ARG A 505 -10.06 31.34 10.50
N ASN A 506 -9.04 32.20 10.41
CA ASN A 506 -8.11 32.56 11.49
C ASN A 506 -8.82 33.46 12.53
N PRO A 507 -9.21 32.95 13.72
CA PRO A 507 -9.84 33.80 14.73
C PRO A 507 -8.81 34.61 15.53
N SER A 508 -7.54 34.21 15.49
CA SER A 508 -6.50 34.61 16.45
C SER A 508 -6.09 36.08 16.30
N GLY A 509 -6.16 36.60 15.08
CA GLY A 509 -5.60 37.92 14.75
C GLY A 509 -4.09 37.92 14.54
N TRP A 510 -3.41 36.80 14.83
CA TRP A 510 -2.01 36.54 14.49
C TRP A 510 -1.79 36.58 12.98
N LYS A 511 -0.64 37.14 12.58
CA LYS A 511 -0.24 37.43 11.19
C LYS A 511 1.27 37.28 11.07
N SER A 512 1.75 36.56 10.07
CA SER A 512 3.17 36.48 9.73
C SER A 512 3.36 36.45 8.22
N ALA A 513 4.05 37.46 7.69
CA ALA A 513 4.38 37.54 6.26
C ALA A 513 5.40 36.47 5.83
N GLU A 514 6.16 35.91 6.77
CA GLU A 514 7.03 34.74 6.53
C GLU A 514 6.17 33.49 6.31
N PHE A 515 5.16 33.27 7.16
CA PHE A 515 4.20 32.17 7.06
C PHE A 515 3.38 32.24 5.76
N ASP A 516 2.77 33.40 5.47
CA ASP A 516 1.98 33.57 4.23
C ASP A 516 2.82 33.31 2.97
N SER A 517 4.06 33.79 2.95
CA SER A 517 5.01 33.60 1.84
C SER A 517 5.43 32.13 1.68
N LEU A 518 5.60 31.39 2.78
CA LEU A 518 5.90 29.95 2.72
C LEU A 518 4.71 29.14 2.18
N LEU A 519 3.48 29.45 2.59
CA LEU A 519 2.29 28.84 2.04
C LEU A 519 2.04 29.23 0.56
N GLU A 520 2.33 30.46 0.15
CA GLU A 520 2.19 30.84 -1.26
C GLU A 520 3.25 30.15 -2.13
N ARG A 521 4.50 30.08 -1.67
CA ARG A 521 5.58 29.35 -2.35
C ARG A 521 5.34 27.85 -2.40
N SER A 522 4.68 27.25 -1.41
CA SER A 522 4.42 25.80 -1.42
C SER A 522 3.39 25.36 -2.48
N LEU A 523 2.59 26.29 -3.02
CA LEU A 523 1.71 26.04 -4.17
C LEU A 523 2.41 26.23 -5.53
N ASP A 524 3.55 26.92 -5.56
CA ASP A 524 4.35 27.18 -6.77
C ASP A 524 5.61 26.29 -6.85
N GLU A 525 5.78 25.37 -5.90
CA GLU A 525 6.91 24.44 -5.78
C GLU A 525 6.59 23.12 -6.51
N PRO A 526 7.39 22.72 -7.53
CA PRO A 526 7.08 21.58 -8.40
C PRO A 526 7.35 20.20 -7.79
N THR A 527 7.98 20.11 -6.61
CA THR A 527 8.31 18.81 -5.97
C THR A 527 7.58 18.61 -4.65
N THR A 528 7.01 17.42 -4.42
CA THR A 528 6.35 17.08 -3.15
C THR A 528 7.28 17.26 -1.95
N ALA A 529 8.53 16.83 -2.05
CA ALA A 529 9.53 17.00 -1.00
C ALA A 529 9.89 18.48 -0.73
N GLY A 530 9.96 19.32 -1.78
CA GLY A 530 10.11 20.77 -1.63
C GLY A 530 8.89 21.40 -0.96
N GLN A 531 7.68 21.00 -1.37
CA GLN A 531 6.42 21.49 -0.83
C GLN A 531 6.31 21.15 0.66
N MET A 532 6.51 19.89 1.06
CA MET A 532 6.46 19.48 2.47
C MET A 532 7.48 20.24 3.33
N LYS A 533 8.68 20.49 2.80
CA LYS A 533 9.71 21.30 3.48
C LYS A 533 9.29 22.76 3.67
N LEU A 534 8.58 23.37 2.71
CA LEU A 534 8.04 24.73 2.84
C LEU A 534 6.86 24.78 3.83
N LEU A 535 6.04 23.73 3.87
CA LEU A 535 4.92 23.62 4.82
C LEU A 535 5.41 23.41 6.26
N ALA A 536 6.40 22.55 6.50
CA ALA A 536 7.03 22.38 7.82
C ALA A 536 7.76 23.65 8.29
N GLN A 537 8.37 24.42 7.37
CA GLN A 537 8.88 25.76 7.69
C GLN A 537 7.76 26.72 8.12
N ALA A 538 6.57 26.62 7.54
CA ALA A 538 5.41 27.42 7.96
C ALA A 538 4.88 26.95 9.34
N GLU A 539 4.82 25.64 9.60
CA GLU A 539 4.40 25.12 10.90
C GLU A 539 5.36 25.47 12.03
N ALA A 540 6.68 25.39 11.80
CA ALA A 540 7.69 25.81 12.77
C ALA A 540 7.52 27.29 13.20
N ILE A 541 6.97 28.15 12.34
CA ILE A 541 6.59 29.52 12.70
C ILE A 541 5.39 29.54 13.66
N LEU A 542 4.35 28.74 13.40
CA LEU A 542 3.18 28.60 14.29
C LEU A 542 3.59 28.06 15.66
N GLN A 543 4.45 27.05 15.72
CA GLN A 543 4.95 26.47 16.97
C GLN A 543 5.83 27.47 17.74
N ARG A 544 6.76 28.14 17.04
CA ARG A 544 7.62 29.21 17.59
C ARG A 544 6.81 30.33 18.22
N GLU A 545 5.80 30.83 17.51
CA GLU A 545 5.05 32.03 17.91
C GLU A 545 3.78 31.74 18.71
N ALA A 546 3.35 30.48 18.77
CA ALA A 546 2.24 29.95 19.56
C ALA A 546 0.93 30.79 19.51
N PRO A 547 0.30 31.03 18.35
CA PRO A 547 -0.99 31.74 18.28
C PRO A 547 -2.18 30.92 18.83
N PHE A 548 -1.95 29.64 19.13
CA PHE A 548 -2.88 28.71 19.78
C PHE A 548 -2.11 27.72 20.66
N VAL A 549 -2.85 26.90 21.40
CA VAL A 549 -2.37 25.72 22.12
C VAL A 549 -2.90 24.48 21.39
N PRO A 550 -2.06 23.68 20.72
CA PRO A 550 -2.45 22.33 20.31
C PRO A 550 -2.53 21.43 21.55
N LEU A 551 -3.57 20.59 21.60
CA LEU A 551 -3.76 19.64 22.71
C LEU A 551 -3.60 18.19 22.24
N PHE A 552 -4.39 17.77 21.26
CA PHE A 552 -4.36 16.41 20.74
C PHE A 552 -4.95 16.31 19.32
N TYR A 553 -4.50 15.30 18.58
CA TYR A 553 -5.12 14.83 17.34
C TYR A 553 -6.30 13.91 17.69
N TYR A 554 -7.42 14.02 16.96
CA TYR A 554 -8.65 13.30 17.31
C TYR A 554 -8.56 11.80 16.97
N SER A 555 -9.12 10.97 17.85
CA SER A 555 -9.70 9.69 17.44
C SER A 555 -11.13 9.89 16.91
N TYR A 556 -11.62 8.94 16.09
CA TYR A 556 -13.01 8.84 15.69
C TYR A 556 -13.62 7.55 16.25
N PRO A 557 -14.18 7.59 17.46
CA PRO A 557 -14.83 6.44 18.06
C PRO A 557 -16.29 6.29 17.62
N TYR A 558 -16.74 5.06 17.44
CA TYR A 558 -18.16 4.75 17.19
C TYR A 558 -18.52 3.36 17.69
N LEU A 559 -19.81 3.18 17.99
CA LEU A 559 -20.39 1.86 18.24
C LEU A 559 -21.15 1.41 17.00
N LYS A 560 -20.89 0.21 16.48
CA LYS A 560 -21.71 -0.43 15.45
C LYS A 560 -22.11 -1.83 15.90
N LYS A 561 -23.37 -2.21 15.74
CA LYS A 561 -23.78 -3.61 15.93
C LYS A 561 -23.01 -4.46 14.90
N PRO A 562 -22.30 -5.54 15.27
CA PRO A 562 -21.49 -6.32 14.33
C PRO A 562 -22.23 -6.86 13.09
N VAL A 563 -23.57 -6.94 13.12
CA VAL A 563 -24.41 -7.29 11.94
C VAL A 563 -24.50 -6.16 10.90
N LEU A 564 -24.09 -4.93 11.23
CA LEU A 564 -23.94 -3.82 10.27
C LEU A 564 -22.54 -3.84 9.66
N ARG A 565 -22.49 -3.88 8.33
CA ARG A 565 -21.27 -4.01 7.52
C ARG A 565 -21.03 -2.77 6.67
N GLY A 566 -19.83 -2.66 6.10
CA GLY A 566 -19.49 -1.58 5.16
C GLY A 566 -19.12 -0.28 5.88
N LEU A 567 -18.46 -0.41 7.02
CA LEU A 567 -17.73 0.69 7.67
C LEU A 567 -16.26 0.30 7.66
N GLU A 568 -15.58 0.71 6.59
CA GLU A 568 -14.12 0.71 6.42
C GLU A 568 -13.53 1.98 7.06
N ALA A 569 -12.26 1.95 7.45
CA ALA A 569 -11.65 3.03 8.23
C ALA A 569 -11.10 4.16 7.33
N GLU A 570 -11.67 5.37 7.47
CA GLU A 570 -11.40 6.55 6.63
C GLU A 570 -11.18 7.81 7.50
N LEU A 571 -10.16 8.62 7.15
CA LEU A 571 -9.58 9.65 8.00
C LEU A 571 -10.37 10.96 8.07
N THR A 572 -11.18 11.32 7.07
CA THR A 572 -12.13 12.45 7.19
C THR A 572 -13.35 12.05 8.04
N ALA A 573 -13.54 10.76 8.30
CA ALA A 573 -14.67 10.07 8.91
C ALA A 573 -15.98 10.16 8.10
N SER A 574 -15.86 10.20 6.77
CA SER A 574 -16.97 10.01 5.84
C SER A 574 -17.41 8.54 5.85
N HIS A 575 -18.69 8.30 6.11
CA HIS A 575 -19.25 6.93 6.13
C HIS A 575 -20.59 6.89 5.38
N PRO A 576 -20.58 7.00 4.03
CA PRO A 576 -21.81 7.05 3.24
C PRO A 576 -22.60 5.74 3.37
N VAL A 577 -23.85 5.83 3.84
CA VAL A 577 -24.68 4.66 4.19
C VAL A 577 -25.05 3.80 2.97
N LYS A 578 -24.78 4.29 1.75
CA LYS A 578 -24.92 3.51 0.52
C LYS A 578 -23.95 2.32 0.42
N TYR A 579 -22.79 2.38 1.08
CA TYR A 579 -21.83 1.27 1.14
C TYR A 579 -22.13 0.28 2.27
N MET A 580 -23.08 0.59 3.16
CA MET A 580 -23.43 -0.27 4.29
C MET A 580 -24.43 -1.35 3.88
N TRP A 581 -24.35 -2.51 4.54
CA TRP A 581 -25.32 -3.61 4.39
C TRP A 581 -25.49 -4.40 5.69
N TRP A 582 -26.49 -5.29 5.73
CA TRP A 582 -26.70 -6.20 6.86
C TRP A 582 -25.98 -7.53 6.58
N GLY A 583 -25.27 -8.07 7.57
CA GLY A 583 -24.46 -9.30 7.46
C GLY A 583 -25.24 -10.58 7.19
N ASP A 584 -26.57 -10.50 7.11
CA ASP A 584 -27.47 -11.56 6.62
C ASP A 584 -27.53 -11.61 5.07
N GLU A 585 -26.89 -10.67 4.36
CA GLU A 585 -26.87 -10.56 2.90
C GLU A 585 -25.50 -10.95 2.31
N ASP A 586 -25.48 -11.96 1.43
CA ASP A 586 -24.27 -12.63 0.90
C ASP A 586 -23.39 -11.79 -0.08
N THR A 587 -23.65 -10.49 -0.29
CA THR A 587 -22.95 -9.72 -1.35
C THR A 587 -22.79 -8.23 -1.03
N PRO A 588 -21.55 -7.71 -0.90
CA PRO A 588 -21.30 -6.29 -0.64
C PRO A 588 -21.73 -5.38 -1.81
N PRO A 589 -21.82 -4.06 -1.61
CA PRO A 589 -22.00 -3.10 -2.71
C PRO A 589 -20.76 -2.99 -3.60
N GLU A 590 -20.95 -3.09 -4.92
CA GLU A 590 -19.88 -3.03 -5.93
C GLU A 590 -19.06 -1.73 -5.87
N ALA A 591 -17.83 -1.77 -6.37
CA ALA A 591 -16.95 -0.60 -6.50
C ALA A 591 -16.82 -0.17 -7.97
N HIS A 592 -16.76 1.14 -8.21
CA HIS A 592 -16.74 1.72 -9.55
C HIS A 592 -15.39 2.40 -9.81
N ALA A 593 -14.70 2.04 -10.89
CA ALA A 593 -13.41 2.62 -11.25
C ALA A 593 -13.54 4.03 -11.86
N LEU A 594 -12.63 4.94 -11.50
CA LEU A 594 -12.56 6.30 -12.04
C LEU A 594 -11.65 6.36 -13.28
N VAL A 595 -12.10 7.05 -14.34
CA VAL A 595 -11.28 7.30 -15.54
C VAL A 595 -10.55 8.63 -15.39
N VAL A 596 -9.21 8.63 -15.42
CA VAL A 596 -8.37 9.80 -15.13
C VAL A 596 -7.32 10.02 -16.24
N ASP A 597 -7.35 11.18 -16.88
CA ASP A 597 -6.55 11.51 -18.06
C ASP A 597 -5.79 12.84 -17.86
N THR A 598 -4.64 12.78 -17.21
CA THR A 598 -3.81 13.95 -16.81
C THR A 598 -2.51 14.01 -17.63
N PRO A 599 -1.70 15.09 -17.54
CA PRO A 599 -0.39 15.12 -18.17
C PRO A 599 0.51 13.96 -17.71
N GLU A 600 0.36 13.54 -16.45
CA GLU A 600 1.05 12.40 -15.86
C GLU A 600 0.55 11.06 -16.45
N THR A 601 -0.75 10.80 -16.56
CA THR A 601 -1.23 9.54 -17.16
C THR A 601 -1.05 9.50 -18.69
N ARG A 602 -1.06 10.66 -19.36
CA ARG A 602 -0.66 10.82 -20.78
C ARG A 602 0.84 10.59 -21.00
N ALA A 603 1.67 10.82 -19.97
CA ALA A 603 3.08 10.44 -19.95
C ALA A 603 3.25 8.95 -19.59
N ALA A 604 2.47 8.41 -18.64
CA ALA A 604 2.46 6.99 -18.26
C ALA A 604 2.05 6.08 -19.44
N ALA A 605 1.19 6.56 -20.33
CA ALA A 605 0.89 5.90 -21.60
C ALA A 605 2.08 5.85 -22.60
N LYS A 606 3.26 6.39 -22.23
CA LYS A 606 4.50 6.47 -23.03
C LYS A 606 5.80 6.27 -22.24
N ALA A 607 5.74 6.09 -20.92
CA ALA A 607 6.87 5.90 -19.99
C ALA A 607 6.35 5.20 -18.71
N PRO A 608 7.20 4.59 -17.85
CA PRO A 608 6.71 3.91 -16.64
C PRO A 608 6.02 4.81 -15.60
N GLU A 609 5.23 4.21 -14.71
CA GLU A 609 4.28 4.88 -13.81
C GLU A 609 4.71 4.82 -12.32
N PRO A 610 4.71 5.94 -11.56
CA PRO A 610 5.07 6.01 -10.13
C PRO A 610 3.85 6.20 -9.20
N ALA A 611 3.87 5.94 -7.89
CA ALA A 611 4.75 5.16 -7.00
C ALA A 611 3.99 4.91 -5.65
N ALA A 612 4.41 3.93 -4.83
CA ALA A 612 3.68 3.43 -3.65
C ALA A 612 4.52 3.50 -2.34
N PRO A 613 3.91 3.44 -1.12
CA PRO A 613 4.54 3.94 0.11
C PRO A 613 5.69 3.11 0.72
N LYS A 614 6.49 3.77 1.57
CA LYS A 614 7.94 3.56 1.70
C LYS A 614 8.46 2.25 2.27
N LEU A 615 7.67 1.43 2.96
CA LEU A 615 8.14 0.08 3.30
C LEU A 615 8.37 -0.77 2.03
N LEU A 616 7.62 -0.46 0.95
CA LEU A 616 7.84 -1.01 -0.38
C LEU A 616 9.09 -0.41 -1.06
N GLU A 617 9.55 0.79 -0.73
CA GLU A 617 10.80 1.34 -1.33
C GLU A 617 12.02 0.49 -0.98
N HIS A 618 12.10 -0.12 0.22
CA HIS A 618 13.26 -0.95 0.56
C HIS A 618 13.24 -2.36 -0.08
N ILE A 619 12.05 -2.84 -0.47
CA ILE A 619 11.82 -4.21 -0.95
C ILE A 619 11.61 -4.24 -2.48
N TYR A 620 10.93 -3.24 -3.04
CA TYR A 620 10.59 -3.10 -4.46
C TYR A 620 11.24 -1.86 -5.12
N GLY A 621 11.57 -0.81 -4.36
CA GLY A 621 12.08 0.47 -4.88
C GLY A 621 13.52 0.47 -5.43
N ARG A 622 14.13 -0.70 -5.65
CA ARG A 622 15.43 -0.83 -6.30
C ARG A 622 15.24 -1.08 -7.80
N GLU A 623 14.95 -0.03 -8.55
CA GLU A 623 14.68 -0.08 -10.01
C GLU A 623 15.86 -0.53 -10.88
N GLU A 624 17.03 -0.83 -10.33
CA GLU A 624 18.16 -1.38 -11.07
C GLU A 624 19.16 -2.06 -10.13
N SER A 625 20.05 -2.90 -10.67
CA SER A 625 21.31 -3.15 -9.96
C SER A 625 22.13 -1.86 -9.92
N TRP A 626 22.45 -1.36 -8.73
CA TRP A 626 23.23 -0.13 -8.46
C TRP A 626 24.12 0.32 -9.63
N PRO A 627 23.83 1.43 -10.35
CA PRO A 627 24.83 2.01 -11.22
C PRO A 627 26.09 2.33 -10.39
N CYS A 628 27.24 1.78 -10.80
CA CYS A 628 28.47 1.78 -10.00
C CYS A 628 29.04 3.19 -9.67
N THR A 629 28.46 4.24 -10.23
CA THR A 629 28.92 5.62 -10.20
C THR A 629 28.61 6.28 -8.85
N GLY A 630 29.65 6.59 -8.07
CA GLY A 630 29.53 7.39 -6.84
C GLY A 630 29.27 6.63 -5.54
N HIS A 631 29.09 5.31 -5.59
CA HIS A 631 28.84 4.50 -4.39
C HIS A 631 30.15 4.02 -3.71
N PRO A 632 30.36 4.20 -2.39
CA PRO A 632 31.66 4.06 -1.73
C PRO A 632 32.28 2.65 -1.73
N THR A 633 31.50 1.58 -1.90
CA THR A 633 32.03 0.20 -2.01
C THR A 633 32.25 -0.25 -3.47
N CYS A 634 32.07 0.63 -4.46
CA CYS A 634 32.42 0.34 -5.86
C CYS A 634 33.93 0.42 -6.17
N GLU A 635 34.76 0.77 -5.18
CA GLU A 635 36.23 0.67 -5.28
C GLU A 635 36.73 -0.79 -5.23
N GLU A 636 35.89 -1.74 -4.83
CA GLU A 636 36.24 -3.18 -4.84
C GLU A 636 36.23 -3.73 -6.27
N ALA A 637 37.42 -3.76 -6.90
CA ALA A 637 37.62 -4.26 -8.25
C ALA A 637 37.17 -5.73 -8.41
N SER A 638 36.62 -6.06 -9.58
CA SER A 638 36.14 -7.41 -9.87
C SER A 638 37.28 -8.45 -9.94
N PRO A 639 36.98 -9.76 -9.81
CA PRO A 639 37.99 -10.82 -9.84
C PRO A 639 38.95 -10.74 -11.05
N LYS A 640 40.22 -11.09 -10.84
CA LYS A 640 41.30 -10.89 -11.83
C LYS A 640 41.15 -11.77 -13.08
N ASP A 641 40.52 -12.92 -12.94
CA ASP A 641 40.08 -13.80 -14.03
C ASP A 641 38.68 -13.42 -14.57
N GLY A 642 37.93 -12.63 -13.82
CA GLY A 642 36.55 -12.24 -14.10
C GLY A 642 35.51 -13.32 -13.80
N MET A 643 35.88 -14.40 -13.11
CA MET A 643 34.91 -15.44 -12.74
C MET A 643 33.98 -14.95 -11.64
N LEU A 644 32.67 -15.16 -11.78
CA LEU A 644 31.70 -14.86 -10.73
C LEU A 644 31.63 -16.01 -9.71
N GLY A 645 32.03 -15.77 -8.47
CA GLY A 645 31.79 -16.70 -7.36
C GLY A 645 30.38 -16.52 -6.77
N VAL A 646 29.65 -17.63 -6.58
CA VAL A 646 28.33 -17.69 -5.94
C VAL A 646 28.30 -18.85 -4.93
N ASP A 647 27.52 -18.75 -3.87
CA ASP A 647 27.18 -19.89 -2.99
C ASP A 647 25.92 -20.64 -3.46
N ILE A 648 25.94 -21.96 -3.29
CA ILE A 648 24.80 -22.84 -3.55
C ILE A 648 24.75 -23.96 -2.49
N HIS A 649 23.61 -24.63 -2.33
CA HIS A 649 23.59 -26.00 -1.78
C HIS A 649 24.06 -27.00 -2.85
N GLU A 650 24.39 -28.25 -2.47
CA GLU A 650 24.80 -29.26 -3.45
C GLU A 650 23.57 -29.76 -4.25
N PRO A 651 23.52 -29.55 -5.57
CA PRO A 651 22.35 -29.91 -6.39
C PRO A 651 22.16 -31.43 -6.41
N GLU A 652 20.91 -31.89 -6.44
CA GLU A 652 20.63 -33.33 -6.56
C GLU A 652 20.83 -33.82 -8.01
N PHE A 653 20.42 -32.99 -8.98
CA PHE A 653 20.53 -33.25 -10.41
C PHE A 653 20.83 -31.96 -11.19
N ILE A 654 21.33 -32.14 -12.42
CA ILE A 654 21.45 -31.11 -13.48
C ILE A 654 21.03 -31.73 -14.83
N ASP A 655 19.97 -32.53 -14.75
CA ASP A 655 19.27 -33.15 -15.86
C ASP A 655 17.86 -32.55 -15.85
N PRO A 656 17.46 -31.71 -16.83
CA PRO A 656 16.17 -31.03 -16.80
C PRO A 656 14.94 -31.96 -16.71
N SER A 657 15.09 -33.25 -17.03
CA SER A 657 14.03 -34.23 -16.76
C SER A 657 13.93 -34.57 -15.27
N LEU A 658 15.02 -34.59 -14.51
CA LEU A 658 15.08 -35.02 -13.11
C LEU A 658 15.04 -33.87 -12.09
N VAL A 659 15.48 -32.66 -12.45
CA VAL A 659 15.50 -31.52 -11.52
C VAL A 659 14.10 -31.16 -11.01
N SER A 660 14.05 -30.86 -9.71
CA SER A 660 12.88 -30.51 -8.90
C SER A 660 13.20 -29.48 -7.81
N GLU A 661 14.41 -28.90 -7.81
CA GLU A 661 14.91 -28.00 -6.75
C GLU A 661 15.75 -26.85 -7.32
N THR A 662 15.82 -25.74 -6.55
CA THR A 662 16.29 -24.43 -7.00
C THR A 662 17.73 -24.40 -7.51
N GLU A 663 18.63 -25.20 -6.95
CA GLU A 663 20.07 -25.13 -7.28
C GLU A 663 20.37 -25.87 -8.58
N GLY A 664 19.72 -27.04 -8.78
CA GLY A 664 19.64 -27.69 -10.09
C GLY A 664 19.06 -26.76 -11.15
N PHE A 665 17.97 -26.03 -10.85
CA PHE A 665 17.39 -25.09 -11.82
C PHE A 665 18.27 -23.87 -12.11
N LEU A 666 19.05 -23.39 -11.14
CA LEU A 666 20.04 -22.32 -11.37
C LEU A 666 21.14 -22.76 -12.34
N ILE A 667 21.55 -24.05 -12.29
CA ILE A 667 22.56 -24.61 -13.19
C ILE A 667 21.95 -24.94 -14.56
N ASP A 668 20.78 -25.58 -14.60
CA ASP A 668 20.10 -25.94 -15.84
C ASP A 668 19.81 -24.71 -16.71
N ASN A 669 19.31 -23.62 -16.13
CA ASN A 669 19.07 -22.35 -16.84
C ASN A 669 20.37 -21.58 -17.21
N ALA A 670 21.54 -22.01 -16.71
CA ALA A 670 22.83 -21.46 -17.10
C ALA A 670 23.44 -22.18 -18.31
N ILE A 671 23.16 -23.48 -18.47
CA ILE A 671 23.78 -24.33 -19.50
C ILE A 671 22.81 -24.71 -20.63
N PHE A 672 21.50 -24.78 -20.36
CA PHE A 672 20.47 -24.97 -21.38
C PHE A 672 19.71 -23.67 -21.65
N GLU A 673 19.03 -23.61 -22.80
CA GLU A 673 18.15 -22.50 -23.17
C GLU A 673 16.81 -23.06 -23.66
N GLY A 674 15.70 -22.51 -23.14
CA GLY A 674 14.34 -22.88 -23.50
C GLY A 674 13.85 -22.28 -24.84
N LEU A 675 12.57 -22.49 -25.15
CA LEU A 675 11.94 -21.82 -26.32
C LEU A 675 11.89 -20.30 -26.12
N VAL A 676 11.56 -19.88 -24.90
CA VAL A 676 11.37 -18.51 -24.45
C VAL A 676 12.30 -18.28 -23.26
N SER A 677 12.88 -17.09 -23.15
CA SER A 677 13.74 -16.70 -22.02
C SER A 677 12.95 -15.86 -21.02
N ARG A 678 13.24 -16.05 -19.72
CA ARG A 678 12.74 -15.19 -18.64
C ARG A 678 13.51 -13.86 -18.66
N PRO A 679 12.85 -12.70 -18.60
CA PRO A 679 13.51 -11.40 -18.51
C PRO A 679 14.30 -11.25 -17.19
N PRO A 680 15.18 -10.24 -17.06
CA PRO A 680 15.95 -10.01 -15.83
C PRO A 680 15.10 -9.58 -14.62
N ARG A 681 13.83 -9.16 -14.83
CA ARG A 681 12.92 -8.60 -13.82
C ARG A 681 11.49 -9.10 -14.05
N SER A 682 10.74 -9.32 -12.97
CA SER A 682 9.29 -9.63 -13.08
C SER A 682 8.52 -8.47 -13.73
N GLY A 683 7.40 -8.78 -14.39
CA GLY A 683 6.58 -7.79 -15.10
C GLY A 683 7.11 -7.31 -16.46
N MET A 684 8.37 -7.60 -16.81
CA MET A 684 8.88 -7.37 -18.17
C MET A 684 8.31 -8.40 -19.18
N PRO A 685 8.19 -8.06 -20.47
CA PRO A 685 7.83 -9.02 -21.51
C PRO A 685 8.86 -10.15 -21.64
N PHE A 686 8.39 -11.37 -21.92
CA PHE A 686 9.24 -12.53 -22.15
C PHE A 686 10.09 -12.42 -23.44
N GLU A 687 11.36 -12.81 -23.39
CA GLU A 687 12.30 -12.67 -24.50
C GLU A 687 12.34 -13.92 -25.43
N PRO A 688 12.60 -13.77 -26.75
CA PRO A 688 12.81 -14.90 -27.65
C PRO A 688 14.08 -15.71 -27.32
N GLY A 689 13.90 -16.95 -26.83
CA GLY A 689 14.99 -17.90 -26.55
C GLY A 689 15.42 -18.66 -27.80
N VAL A 690 15.41 -20.00 -27.78
CA VAL A 690 15.64 -20.83 -28.99
C VAL A 690 14.54 -20.60 -30.05
N ALA A 691 13.34 -20.17 -29.65
CA ALA A 691 12.33 -19.65 -30.57
C ALA A 691 12.61 -18.17 -30.89
N GLU A 692 12.58 -17.79 -32.17
CA GLU A 692 12.64 -16.39 -32.62
C GLU A 692 11.27 -15.70 -32.62
N SER A 693 10.18 -16.48 -32.67
CA SER A 693 8.79 -16.01 -32.57
C SER A 693 7.85 -17.17 -32.22
N TRP A 694 6.62 -16.84 -31.81
CA TRP A 694 5.53 -17.80 -31.67
C TRP A 694 4.16 -17.20 -31.99
N GLU A 695 3.24 -18.04 -32.46
CA GLU A 695 1.84 -17.73 -32.71
C GLU A 695 0.94 -18.47 -31.71
N THR A 696 -0.15 -17.83 -31.27
CA THR A 696 -1.18 -18.46 -30.43
C THR A 696 -2.51 -18.50 -31.20
N SER A 697 -3.18 -19.64 -31.15
CA SER A 697 -4.53 -19.80 -31.71
C SER A 697 -5.58 -18.96 -30.99
N ALA A 698 -6.64 -18.56 -31.70
CA ALA A 698 -7.72 -17.72 -31.18
C ALA A 698 -8.57 -18.38 -30.06
N ASP A 699 -8.36 -19.67 -29.76
CA ASP A 699 -8.98 -20.37 -28.63
C ASP A 699 -8.02 -20.55 -27.43
N GLY A 700 -6.76 -20.08 -27.52
CA GLY A 700 -5.75 -20.22 -26.49
C GLY A 700 -5.23 -21.65 -26.27
N THR A 701 -5.59 -22.63 -27.10
CA THR A 701 -5.24 -24.05 -26.87
C THR A 701 -4.05 -24.55 -27.69
N VAL A 702 -3.59 -23.82 -28.71
CA VAL A 702 -2.48 -24.20 -29.59
C VAL A 702 -1.48 -23.04 -29.72
N TYR A 703 -0.21 -23.37 -29.54
CA TYR A 703 0.94 -22.47 -29.71
C TYR A 703 1.87 -23.05 -30.79
N THR A 704 2.39 -22.22 -31.68
CA THR A 704 3.37 -22.63 -32.71
C THR A 704 4.62 -21.78 -32.59
N PHE A 705 5.75 -22.41 -32.26
CA PHE A 705 7.05 -21.76 -32.08
C PHE A 705 7.93 -21.98 -33.31
N HIS A 706 8.62 -20.93 -33.75
CA HIS A 706 9.58 -20.96 -34.85
C HIS A 706 11.00 -20.79 -34.31
N LEU A 707 11.91 -21.74 -34.62
CA LEU A 707 13.22 -21.85 -33.98
C LEU A 707 14.36 -21.25 -34.83
N ARG A 708 15.18 -20.40 -34.19
CA ARG A 708 16.25 -19.61 -34.83
C ARG A 708 17.29 -20.46 -35.57
N GLY A 709 17.73 -20.01 -36.74
CA GLY A 709 18.57 -20.81 -37.66
C GLY A 709 19.99 -21.13 -37.15
N ASP A 710 20.44 -20.45 -36.11
CA ASP A 710 21.81 -20.41 -35.57
C ASP A 710 21.98 -21.09 -34.20
N ALA A 711 20.90 -21.50 -33.52
CA ALA A 711 20.99 -22.26 -32.27
C ALA A 711 21.75 -23.59 -32.46
N ARG A 712 22.83 -23.81 -31.70
CA ARG A 712 23.65 -25.03 -31.73
C ARG A 712 23.85 -25.60 -30.34
N TRP A 713 23.80 -26.93 -30.25
CA TRP A 713 24.39 -27.72 -29.18
C TRP A 713 25.92 -27.55 -29.15
N SER A 714 26.56 -27.77 -28.01
CA SER A 714 28.01 -27.62 -27.82
C SER A 714 28.86 -28.56 -28.67
N ASN A 715 28.29 -29.67 -29.15
CA ASN A 715 28.91 -30.57 -30.13
C ASN A 715 28.77 -30.10 -31.60
N GLY A 716 28.14 -28.95 -31.84
CA GLY A 716 27.91 -28.36 -33.16
C GLY A 716 26.61 -28.79 -33.86
N ARG A 717 25.80 -29.70 -33.30
CA ARG A 717 24.50 -30.07 -33.87
C ARG A 717 23.51 -28.90 -33.79
N PRO A 718 22.70 -28.62 -34.83
CA PRO A 718 21.56 -27.71 -34.72
C PRO A 718 20.59 -28.14 -33.61
N VAL A 719 20.09 -27.16 -32.84
CA VAL A 719 18.94 -27.38 -31.95
C VAL A 719 17.68 -27.41 -32.81
N VAL A 720 16.85 -28.45 -32.67
CA VAL A 720 15.67 -28.68 -33.50
C VAL A 720 14.42 -28.89 -32.64
N ALA A 721 13.23 -28.68 -33.21
CA ALA A 721 11.95 -28.87 -32.51
C ALA A 721 11.81 -30.28 -31.88
N GLY A 722 12.42 -31.30 -32.51
CA GLY A 722 12.46 -32.67 -31.99
C GLY A 722 13.21 -32.83 -30.66
N ASP A 723 14.14 -31.94 -30.31
CA ASP A 723 14.89 -32.00 -29.05
C ASP A 723 13.98 -31.69 -27.84
N PHE A 724 13.10 -30.70 -27.96
CA PHE A 724 12.09 -30.35 -26.97
C PHE A 724 11.04 -31.47 -26.83
N VAL A 725 10.53 -31.98 -27.95
CA VAL A 725 9.56 -33.08 -27.96
C VAL A 725 10.15 -34.35 -27.34
N TYR A 726 11.45 -34.63 -27.54
CA TYR A 726 12.15 -35.71 -26.84
C TYR A 726 12.27 -35.44 -25.34
N ALA A 727 12.70 -34.24 -24.93
CA ALA A 727 12.84 -33.86 -23.53
C ALA A 727 11.54 -34.04 -22.74
N TRP A 728 10.43 -33.49 -23.24
CA TRP A 728 9.13 -33.53 -22.55
C TRP A 728 8.57 -34.95 -22.50
N ARG A 729 8.73 -35.75 -23.57
CA ARG A 729 8.37 -37.18 -23.57
C ARG A 729 9.21 -37.98 -22.57
N ARG A 730 10.52 -37.70 -22.45
CA ARG A 730 11.41 -38.34 -21.47
C ARG A 730 11.04 -37.97 -20.04
N LYS A 731 10.74 -36.70 -19.76
CA LYS A 731 10.32 -36.23 -18.43
C LYS A 731 9.01 -36.89 -17.99
N LEU A 732 8.07 -37.09 -18.92
CA LEU A 732 6.79 -37.79 -18.71
C LEU A 732 6.86 -39.32 -18.74
N ASP A 733 8.01 -39.93 -19.02
CA ASP A 733 8.16 -41.40 -19.00
C ASP A 733 8.38 -41.89 -17.55
N PRO A 734 7.51 -42.77 -17.00
CA PRO A 734 7.70 -43.32 -15.66
C PRO A 734 9.04 -44.06 -15.46
N ALA A 735 9.69 -44.54 -16.53
CA ALA A 735 11.01 -45.14 -16.45
C ALA A 735 12.14 -44.12 -16.14
N THR A 736 11.90 -42.83 -16.40
CA THR A 736 12.80 -41.72 -16.02
C THR A 736 12.71 -41.41 -14.52
N ALA A 737 11.57 -41.72 -13.87
CA ALA A 737 11.31 -41.47 -12.46
C ALA A 737 11.50 -40.00 -12.01
N SER A 738 11.04 -39.05 -12.83
CA SER A 738 11.01 -37.63 -12.49
C SER A 738 10.00 -37.35 -11.37
N THR A 739 10.38 -36.52 -10.38
CA THR A 739 9.48 -36.10 -9.29
C THR A 739 8.71 -34.82 -9.58
N ALA A 740 9.05 -34.08 -10.64
CA ALA A 740 8.47 -32.77 -10.95
C ALA A 740 7.94 -32.70 -12.39
N VAL A 741 7.02 -33.62 -12.69
CA VAL A 741 6.33 -33.77 -13.98
C VAL A 741 5.09 -32.88 -14.14
N GLU A 742 4.55 -32.39 -13.03
CA GLU A 742 3.23 -31.74 -12.98
C GLU A 742 3.11 -30.51 -13.89
N PRO A 743 4.10 -29.59 -14.00
CA PRO A 743 4.02 -28.46 -14.92
C PRO A 743 3.79 -28.83 -16.39
N LEU A 744 4.14 -30.05 -16.82
CA LEU A 744 3.86 -30.53 -18.18
C LEU A 744 2.41 -30.99 -18.37
N PHE A 745 1.61 -31.12 -17.32
CA PHE A 745 0.21 -31.57 -17.40
C PHE A 745 -0.74 -30.54 -18.04
N VAL A 746 -0.28 -29.29 -18.22
CA VAL A 746 -0.94 -28.31 -19.11
C VAL A 746 -0.95 -28.78 -20.57
N LEU A 747 0.03 -29.60 -20.99
CA LEU A 747 0.12 -30.16 -22.34
C LEU A 747 -0.91 -31.28 -22.53
N LYS A 748 -1.57 -31.29 -23.69
CA LYS A 748 -2.60 -32.28 -23.99
C LYS A 748 -2.09 -33.71 -23.83
N ASN A 749 -2.89 -34.55 -23.16
CA ASN A 749 -2.60 -35.96 -22.86
C ASN A 749 -1.36 -36.22 -21.97
N ALA A 750 -0.62 -35.21 -21.48
CA ALA A 750 0.63 -35.43 -20.75
C ALA A 750 0.45 -36.23 -19.47
N LYS A 751 -0.56 -35.89 -18.65
CA LYS A 751 -0.91 -36.68 -17.45
C LYS A 751 -1.29 -38.12 -17.81
N ALA A 752 -2.01 -38.35 -18.90
CA ALA A 752 -2.41 -39.69 -19.32
C ALA A 752 -1.21 -40.58 -19.70
N LEU A 753 -0.14 -39.99 -20.26
CA LEU A 753 1.13 -40.67 -20.55
C LEU A 753 1.90 -40.99 -19.27
N ASN A 754 2.07 -40.01 -18.37
CA ASN A 754 2.74 -40.19 -17.08
C ASN A 754 2.04 -41.25 -16.21
N ASP A 755 0.71 -41.25 -16.18
CA ASP A 755 -0.08 -42.23 -15.45
C ASP A 755 -0.11 -43.62 -16.14
N GLY A 756 0.56 -43.78 -17.30
CA GLY A 756 0.64 -45.02 -18.07
C GLY A 756 -0.68 -45.49 -18.72
N THR A 757 -1.74 -44.69 -18.60
CA THR A 757 -3.07 -44.96 -19.15
C THR A 757 -3.08 -44.81 -20.68
N LEU A 758 -2.29 -43.87 -21.20
CA LEU A 758 -1.92 -43.75 -22.60
C LEU A 758 -0.48 -44.27 -22.77
N LYS A 759 -0.25 -45.09 -23.80
CA LYS A 759 1.03 -45.78 -24.03
C LYS A 759 1.74 -45.35 -25.31
N ASP A 760 1.15 -44.43 -26.05
CA ASP A 760 1.66 -43.93 -27.31
C ASP A 760 2.15 -42.48 -27.12
N PRO A 761 3.46 -42.26 -26.90
CA PRO A 761 3.98 -40.92 -26.64
C PRO A 761 3.85 -39.99 -27.86
N THR A 762 3.55 -40.51 -29.06
CA THR A 762 3.28 -39.67 -30.23
C THR A 762 2.03 -38.82 -30.07
N GLN A 763 1.13 -39.20 -29.15
CA GLN A 763 -0.12 -38.50 -28.84
C GLN A 763 0.03 -37.40 -27.76
N LEU A 764 1.24 -37.14 -27.26
CA LEU A 764 1.51 -35.93 -26.47
C LEU A 764 1.13 -34.67 -27.29
N GLY A 765 0.63 -33.63 -26.63
CA GLY A 765 0.39 -32.30 -27.20
C GLY A 765 1.65 -31.52 -27.59
N ALA A 766 2.66 -32.17 -28.18
CA ALA A 766 3.89 -31.57 -28.66
C ALA A 766 4.37 -32.28 -29.94
N GLU A 767 4.44 -31.52 -31.03
CA GLU A 767 4.67 -31.98 -32.40
C GLU A 767 5.78 -31.13 -33.05
N ALA A 768 6.91 -31.77 -33.38
CA ALA A 768 7.88 -31.19 -34.30
C ALA A 768 7.34 -31.36 -35.73
N VAL A 769 6.78 -30.29 -36.29
CA VAL A 769 6.18 -30.27 -37.63
C VAL A 769 7.26 -30.38 -38.71
N ASP A 770 8.41 -29.76 -38.42
CA ASP A 770 9.69 -29.88 -39.12
C ASP A 770 10.82 -29.55 -38.10
N ASP A 771 12.08 -29.51 -38.54
CA ASP A 771 13.23 -29.21 -37.66
C ASP A 771 13.16 -27.82 -36.98
N ARG A 772 12.37 -26.88 -37.52
CA ARG A 772 12.28 -25.48 -37.10
C ARG A 772 10.96 -25.11 -36.46
N THR A 773 9.89 -25.89 -36.70
CA THR A 773 8.53 -25.54 -36.28
C THR A 773 8.03 -26.50 -35.21
N LEU A 774 7.85 -26.02 -33.98
CA LEU A 774 7.30 -26.78 -32.86
C LEU A 774 5.85 -26.35 -32.60
N ARG A 775 4.90 -27.26 -32.80
CA ARG A 775 3.50 -27.05 -32.43
C ARG A 775 3.22 -27.69 -31.07
N VAL A 776 2.61 -26.93 -30.18
CA VAL A 776 2.22 -27.35 -28.84
C VAL A 776 0.71 -27.20 -28.70
N LYS A 777 0.04 -28.18 -28.08
CA LYS A 777 -1.40 -28.14 -27.81
C LYS A 777 -1.66 -28.43 -26.33
N LEU A 778 -2.42 -27.56 -25.70
CA LEU A 778 -2.81 -27.64 -24.30
C LEU A 778 -4.05 -28.53 -24.09
N GLU A 779 -4.22 -29.02 -22.87
CA GLU A 779 -5.41 -29.76 -22.43
C GLU A 779 -6.65 -28.84 -22.30
N ALA A 780 -6.42 -27.59 -21.92
CA ALA A 780 -7.37 -26.48 -21.88
C ALA A 780 -6.61 -25.14 -22.12
N PRO A 781 -7.29 -24.01 -22.40
CA PRO A 781 -6.63 -22.70 -22.43
C PRO A 781 -5.98 -22.37 -21.08
N ASN A 782 -4.74 -21.89 -21.05
CA ASN A 782 -4.09 -21.34 -19.85
C ASN A 782 -3.31 -20.06 -20.23
N ARG A 783 -3.63 -18.93 -19.59
CA ARG A 783 -3.00 -17.61 -19.79
C ARG A 783 -1.52 -17.58 -19.38
N PHE A 784 -1.12 -18.35 -18.38
CA PHE A 784 0.24 -18.39 -17.83
C PHE A 784 1.21 -19.31 -18.62
N PHE A 785 0.74 -20.00 -19.67
CA PHE A 785 1.55 -21.03 -20.37
C PHE A 785 2.90 -20.53 -20.89
N ILE A 786 2.99 -19.27 -21.37
CA ILE A 786 4.27 -18.69 -21.82
C ILE A 786 5.25 -18.49 -20.66
N GLY A 787 4.78 -18.15 -19.46
CA GLY A 787 5.59 -18.12 -18.25
C GLY A 787 6.06 -19.52 -17.85
N ALA A 788 5.14 -20.50 -17.83
CA ALA A 788 5.44 -21.88 -17.47
C ALA A 788 6.56 -22.51 -18.32
N ILE A 789 6.61 -22.24 -19.64
CA ILE A 789 7.67 -22.77 -20.53
C ILE A 789 9.05 -22.10 -20.37
N THR A 790 9.17 -21.03 -19.57
CA THR A 790 10.47 -20.48 -19.15
C THR A 790 11.08 -21.20 -17.94
N THR A 791 10.35 -22.15 -17.35
CA THR A 791 10.85 -22.95 -16.21
C THR A 791 11.70 -24.12 -16.69
N GLY A 792 12.58 -24.62 -15.81
CA GLY A 792 13.52 -25.69 -16.14
C GLY A 792 12.85 -27.00 -16.61
N HIS A 793 11.57 -27.21 -16.27
CA HIS A 793 10.79 -28.39 -16.66
C HIS A 793 10.63 -28.53 -18.19
N PHE A 794 10.72 -27.43 -18.95
CA PHE A 794 10.50 -27.38 -20.40
C PHE A 794 11.79 -27.27 -21.25
N LEU A 795 12.97 -27.29 -20.63
CA LEU A 795 14.25 -27.21 -21.34
C LEU A 795 14.49 -28.41 -22.28
N PRO A 796 15.20 -28.23 -23.40
CA PRO A 796 15.57 -29.30 -24.31
C PRO A 796 16.73 -30.13 -23.73
N VAL A 797 16.88 -31.40 -24.14
CA VAL A 797 18.00 -32.26 -23.70
C VAL A 797 18.68 -32.99 -24.88
N PRO A 798 20.00 -33.22 -24.83
CA PRO A 798 20.77 -33.79 -25.94
C PRO A 798 20.57 -35.32 -26.04
N ARG A 799 19.56 -35.73 -26.84
CA ARG A 799 19.20 -37.15 -27.01
C ARG A 799 20.40 -38.08 -27.22
N GLU A 800 21.32 -37.73 -28.12
CA GLU A 800 22.44 -38.61 -28.47
C GLU A 800 23.47 -38.76 -27.35
N ALA A 801 23.65 -37.73 -26.51
CA ALA A 801 24.52 -37.82 -25.34
C ALA A 801 23.89 -38.69 -24.25
N ILE A 802 22.58 -38.58 -24.05
CA ILE A 802 21.83 -39.44 -23.12
C ILE A 802 21.88 -40.91 -23.57
N GLU A 803 21.63 -41.19 -24.86
CA GLU A 803 21.69 -42.55 -25.41
C GLU A 803 23.11 -43.15 -25.41
N ALA A 804 24.16 -42.33 -25.51
CA ALA A 804 25.54 -42.79 -25.50
C ALA A 804 26.14 -42.97 -24.09
N HIS A 805 25.69 -42.21 -23.09
CA HIS A 805 26.33 -42.14 -21.77
C HIS A 805 25.42 -42.52 -20.58
N ASP A 806 24.11 -42.72 -20.79
CA ASP A 806 23.12 -43.01 -19.73
C ASP A 806 23.28 -42.02 -18.55
N LYS A 807 23.31 -42.46 -17.29
CA LYS A 807 23.43 -41.61 -16.10
C LYS A 807 24.76 -40.87 -15.97
N ALA A 808 25.72 -41.09 -16.87
CA ALA A 808 26.95 -40.30 -16.95
C ALA A 808 26.86 -39.09 -17.89
N TRP A 809 25.73 -38.88 -18.59
CA TRP A 809 25.58 -37.82 -19.59
C TRP A 809 25.75 -36.40 -19.02
N THR A 810 25.35 -36.16 -17.77
CA THR A 810 25.47 -34.85 -17.09
C THR A 810 26.88 -34.52 -16.58
N ARG A 811 27.86 -35.41 -16.74
CA ARG A 811 29.22 -35.14 -16.27
C ARG A 811 29.96 -34.17 -17.20
N PRO A 812 30.92 -33.36 -16.70
CA PRO A 812 31.68 -32.41 -17.52
C PRO A 812 32.32 -33.03 -18.77
N GLU A 813 32.73 -34.30 -18.73
CA GLU A 813 33.36 -34.97 -19.88
C GLU A 813 32.37 -35.48 -20.96
N ASN A 814 31.06 -35.51 -20.68
CA ASN A 814 30.03 -36.07 -21.59
C ASN A 814 28.89 -35.08 -21.94
N ILE A 815 28.72 -34.01 -21.16
CA ILE A 815 27.54 -33.14 -21.24
C ILE A 815 27.51 -32.28 -22.50
N VAL A 816 26.36 -32.27 -23.16
CA VAL A 816 26.10 -31.49 -24.37
C VAL A 816 25.01 -30.46 -24.07
N VAL A 817 25.28 -29.19 -24.37
CA VAL A 817 24.53 -28.04 -23.82
C VAL A 817 24.22 -27.04 -24.93
N ASN A 818 23.09 -26.32 -24.87
CA ASN A 818 22.70 -25.36 -25.93
C ASN A 818 22.80 -23.89 -25.52
N GLY A 819 22.83 -23.58 -24.22
CA GLY A 819 22.79 -22.23 -23.65
C GLY A 819 24.14 -21.51 -23.53
N PRO A 820 24.19 -20.45 -22.68
CA PRO A 820 25.30 -19.49 -22.61
C PRO A 820 26.59 -19.98 -21.98
N PHE A 821 26.54 -20.99 -21.09
CA PHE A 821 27.71 -21.54 -20.42
C PHE A 821 27.85 -23.05 -20.63
N THR A 822 29.08 -23.54 -20.51
CA THR A 822 29.42 -24.97 -20.52
C THR A 822 29.92 -25.39 -19.14
N LEU A 823 29.40 -26.50 -18.63
CA LEU A 823 29.94 -27.15 -17.43
C LEU A 823 31.34 -27.71 -17.71
N THR A 824 32.35 -27.29 -16.94
CA THR A 824 33.76 -27.71 -17.13
C THR A 824 34.36 -28.42 -15.91
N GLU A 825 33.83 -28.19 -14.72
CA GLU A 825 34.21 -28.92 -13.51
C GLU A 825 32.98 -29.11 -12.61
N TRP A 826 32.78 -30.31 -12.07
CA TRP A 826 31.90 -30.55 -10.92
C TRP A 826 32.67 -31.41 -9.93
N LYS A 827 32.93 -30.85 -8.75
CA LYS A 827 33.46 -31.57 -7.59
C LYS A 827 32.39 -31.56 -6.51
N PRO A 828 31.71 -32.70 -6.27
CA PRO A 828 30.60 -32.73 -5.33
C PRO A 828 31.02 -32.25 -3.93
N ARG A 829 30.23 -31.34 -3.37
CA ARG A 829 30.43 -30.67 -2.07
C ARG A 829 31.66 -29.76 -1.98
N GLU A 830 32.28 -29.43 -3.12
CA GLU A 830 33.31 -28.38 -3.23
C GLU A 830 32.83 -27.24 -4.12
N ARG A 831 32.57 -27.53 -5.41
CA ARG A 831 32.15 -26.52 -6.40
C ARG A 831 31.67 -27.10 -7.75
N VAL A 832 30.93 -26.28 -8.48
CA VAL A 832 30.63 -26.41 -9.92
C VAL A 832 31.29 -25.23 -10.66
N VAL A 833 31.88 -25.44 -11.84
CA VAL A 833 32.50 -24.40 -12.67
C VAL A 833 31.87 -24.39 -14.05
N LEU A 834 31.31 -23.24 -14.41
CA LEU A 834 30.68 -22.95 -15.69
C LEU A 834 31.53 -21.92 -16.46
N THR A 835 31.85 -22.16 -17.73
CA THR A 835 32.62 -21.21 -18.56
C THR A 835 31.77 -20.72 -19.73
N LYS A 836 31.86 -19.44 -20.08
CA LYS A 836 31.13 -18.85 -21.21
C LYS A 836 31.43 -19.62 -22.49
N ARG A 837 30.38 -19.90 -23.26
CA ARG A 837 30.45 -20.61 -24.53
C ARG A 837 30.48 -19.64 -25.72
N PRO A 838 31.58 -19.56 -26.50
CA PRO A 838 31.66 -18.65 -27.66
C PRO A 838 30.69 -19.00 -28.80
N GLU A 839 30.27 -20.26 -28.91
CA GLU A 839 29.41 -20.78 -29.98
C GLU A 839 27.90 -20.77 -29.62
N TYR A 840 27.53 -20.15 -28.48
CA TYR A 840 26.15 -19.82 -28.18
C TYR A 840 25.66 -18.71 -29.11
N TRP A 841 24.43 -18.78 -29.61
CA TRP A 841 23.92 -17.82 -30.61
C TRP A 841 23.95 -16.38 -30.08
N ASN A 842 23.69 -16.19 -28.78
CA ASN A 842 23.71 -14.89 -28.11
C ASN A 842 25.01 -14.64 -27.33
N ALA A 843 26.12 -15.30 -27.68
CA ALA A 843 27.41 -15.15 -26.98
C ALA A 843 27.95 -13.71 -26.95
N ALA A 844 27.41 -12.80 -27.78
CA ALA A 844 27.71 -11.37 -27.74
C ALA A 844 27.10 -10.66 -26.51
N ARG A 845 25.89 -11.03 -26.06
CA ARG A 845 25.24 -10.41 -24.87
C ARG A 845 25.84 -10.92 -23.55
N VAL A 846 26.26 -12.18 -23.46
CA VAL A 846 26.85 -12.77 -22.24
C VAL A 846 28.15 -12.05 -21.86
N ARG A 847 28.18 -11.30 -20.75
CA ARG A 847 29.36 -10.47 -20.38
C ARG A 847 30.34 -11.16 -19.43
N LEU A 848 29.91 -12.12 -18.60
CA LEU A 848 30.80 -12.91 -17.74
C LEU A 848 31.65 -13.92 -18.56
N PRO A 849 32.92 -14.15 -18.21
CA PRO A 849 33.72 -15.26 -18.77
C PRO A 849 33.35 -16.62 -18.17
N GLY A 850 32.69 -16.64 -17.01
CA GLY A 850 32.27 -17.86 -16.32
C GLY A 850 31.83 -17.61 -14.87
N VAL A 851 31.36 -18.69 -14.24
CA VAL A 851 30.79 -18.72 -12.89
C VAL A 851 31.38 -19.89 -12.11
N ILE A 852 31.64 -19.72 -10.82
CA ILE A 852 32.04 -20.76 -9.87
C ILE A 852 30.99 -20.79 -8.76
N LEU A 853 30.22 -21.88 -8.70
CA LEU A 853 29.21 -22.11 -7.68
C LEU A 853 29.84 -22.96 -6.58
N TYR A 854 29.87 -22.46 -5.34
CA TYR A 854 30.54 -23.07 -4.20
C TYR A 854 29.55 -23.75 -3.26
N SER A 855 29.45 -25.08 -3.32
CA SER A 855 28.53 -25.87 -2.50
C SER A 855 28.74 -25.66 -0.98
N GLY A 856 27.68 -25.55 -0.20
CA GLY A 856 27.73 -25.46 1.27
C GLY A 856 26.35 -25.38 1.94
N GLU A 857 26.32 -25.60 3.27
CA GLU A 857 25.09 -25.52 4.10
C GLU A 857 25.24 -24.59 5.32
N SER A 858 26.30 -23.77 5.37
CA SER A 858 26.61 -22.93 6.52
C SER A 858 26.65 -21.47 6.11
N GLN A 859 25.71 -20.69 6.65
CA GLN A 859 25.58 -19.25 6.42
C GLN A 859 26.85 -18.52 6.85
N SER A 860 27.45 -18.92 7.98
CA SER A 860 28.74 -18.36 8.46
C SER A 860 29.93 -18.72 7.55
N THR A 861 29.90 -19.87 6.87
CA THR A 861 30.89 -20.22 5.85
C THR A 861 30.69 -19.41 4.56
N ASN A 862 29.45 -19.20 4.13
CA ASN A 862 29.11 -18.38 2.96
C ASN A 862 29.44 -16.90 3.18
N LEU A 863 29.16 -16.37 4.38
CA LEU A 863 29.59 -15.04 4.80
C LEU A 863 31.13 -14.92 4.76
N THR A 864 31.85 -15.91 5.29
CA THR A 864 33.33 -15.93 5.22
C THR A 864 33.83 -15.90 3.77
N ARG A 865 33.22 -16.70 2.88
CA ARG A 865 33.54 -16.71 1.43
C ARG A 865 33.29 -15.33 0.79
N TYR A 866 32.23 -14.64 1.20
CA TYR A 866 31.88 -13.31 0.69
C TYR A 866 32.81 -12.20 1.19
N GLU A 867 33.13 -12.19 2.49
CA GLU A 867 34.04 -11.23 3.14
C GLU A 867 35.48 -11.38 2.62
N THR A 868 35.90 -12.60 2.28
CA THR A 868 37.20 -12.89 1.65
C THR A 868 37.22 -12.68 0.13
N GLY A 869 36.11 -12.26 -0.49
CA GLY A 869 36.01 -12.07 -1.93
C GLY A 869 36.11 -13.36 -2.76
N THR A 870 35.84 -14.52 -2.15
CA THR A 870 35.75 -15.83 -2.82
C THR A 870 34.41 -15.98 -3.57
N VAL A 871 33.34 -15.38 -3.04
CA VAL A 871 32.06 -15.17 -3.76
C VAL A 871 31.72 -13.68 -3.82
N GLN A 872 31.05 -13.26 -4.90
CA GLN A 872 30.59 -11.89 -5.10
C GLN A 872 29.06 -11.77 -5.04
N TRP A 873 28.35 -12.90 -5.12
CA TRP A 873 26.93 -13.01 -4.79
C TRP A 873 26.79 -14.10 -3.71
N ALA A 874 26.15 -13.78 -2.59
CA ALA A 874 26.00 -14.67 -1.44
C ALA A 874 24.52 -14.77 -1.03
N ARG A 875 23.85 -15.76 -1.62
CA ARG A 875 22.42 -16.09 -1.57
C ARG A 875 21.97 -16.64 -0.22
N ASP A 876 22.83 -17.37 0.51
CA ASP A 876 22.56 -17.90 1.85
C ASP A 876 23.73 -17.62 2.80
N ALA A 877 24.05 -16.34 3.00
CA ALA A 877 25.08 -15.87 3.95
C ALA A 877 24.52 -15.07 5.14
N VAL A 878 23.33 -14.47 5.02
CA VAL A 878 22.73 -13.65 6.09
C VAL A 878 21.88 -14.53 6.99
N SER A 879 22.41 -14.90 8.16
CA SER A 879 21.60 -15.59 9.16
C SER A 879 20.60 -14.64 9.82
N SER A 880 19.45 -15.17 10.20
CA SER A 880 18.31 -14.44 10.79
C SER A 880 18.69 -13.52 11.96
N GLY A 881 19.63 -13.96 12.81
CA GLY A 881 20.16 -13.14 13.91
C GLY A 881 21.04 -11.95 13.49
N LEU A 882 21.55 -11.92 12.25
CA LEU A 882 22.38 -10.84 11.69
C LEU A 882 21.56 -9.83 10.88
N VAL A 883 20.38 -10.21 10.37
CA VAL A 883 19.50 -9.37 9.55
C VAL A 883 19.30 -7.97 10.15
N GLY A 884 18.88 -7.92 11.42
CA GLY A 884 18.61 -6.65 12.11
C GLY A 884 19.84 -5.75 12.27
N ASP A 885 21.03 -6.33 12.45
CA ASP A 885 22.28 -5.54 12.52
C ASP A 885 22.72 -5.04 11.14
N TYR A 886 22.47 -5.82 10.08
CA TYR A 886 22.83 -5.44 8.73
C TYR A 886 21.93 -4.31 8.20
N ILE A 887 20.63 -4.34 8.53
CA ILE A 887 19.71 -3.21 8.29
C ILE A 887 20.16 -1.97 9.09
N ARG A 888 20.36 -2.10 10.41
CA ARG A 888 20.76 -0.98 11.30
C ARG A 888 22.10 -0.34 10.94
N SER A 889 23.01 -1.09 10.31
CA SER A 889 24.31 -0.57 9.84
C SER A 889 24.25 0.03 8.44
N GLY A 890 23.08 0.05 7.79
CA GLY A 890 22.91 0.62 6.44
C GLY A 890 23.76 -0.10 5.39
N ARG A 891 23.93 -1.43 5.52
CA ARG A 891 24.75 -2.26 4.63
C ARG A 891 24.38 -2.01 3.15
N PRO A 892 25.25 -1.40 2.35
CA PRO A 892 24.91 -1.07 0.96
C PRO A 892 24.93 -2.29 0.03
N ASP A 893 25.62 -3.34 0.46
CA ASP A 893 25.76 -4.61 -0.23
C ASP A 893 24.73 -5.65 0.23
N LEU A 894 23.79 -5.27 1.12
CA LEU A 894 22.61 -6.05 1.51
C LEU A 894 21.46 -5.79 0.53
N PHE A 895 20.84 -6.88 0.07
CA PHE A 895 19.66 -6.87 -0.77
C PHE A 895 18.53 -7.63 -0.09
N ILE A 896 17.32 -7.09 -0.19
CA ILE A 896 16.10 -7.59 0.42
C ILE A 896 15.04 -7.53 -0.68
N ASP A 897 14.63 -8.70 -1.19
CA ASP A 897 13.71 -8.81 -2.33
C ASP A 897 12.45 -9.60 -1.93
N PRO A 898 11.29 -9.37 -2.55
CA PRO A 898 10.12 -10.23 -2.39
C PRO A 898 10.35 -11.58 -3.08
N TYR A 899 9.67 -12.63 -2.64
CA TYR A 899 9.85 -13.98 -3.17
C TYR A 899 8.54 -14.79 -3.08
N LEU A 900 8.12 -15.41 -4.19
CA LEU A 900 6.87 -16.19 -4.26
C LEU A 900 7.00 -17.56 -3.58
N CYS A 901 7.29 -17.59 -2.28
CA CYS A 901 7.49 -18.81 -1.51
C CYS A 901 6.91 -18.73 -0.09
N TYR A 902 6.61 -19.89 0.50
CA TYR A 902 6.29 -20.03 1.93
C TYR A 902 7.20 -21.04 2.63
N TYR A 903 7.51 -20.79 3.91
CA TYR A 903 8.10 -21.77 4.83
C TYR A 903 6.97 -22.48 5.59
N ALA A 904 7.01 -23.81 5.63
CA ALA A 904 6.04 -24.61 6.36
C ALA A 904 6.68 -25.84 7.05
N TYR A 905 5.97 -26.39 8.04
CA TYR A 905 6.19 -27.76 8.48
C TYR A 905 5.13 -28.67 7.85
N PHE A 906 5.56 -29.57 6.97
CA PHE A 906 4.73 -30.63 6.43
C PHE A 906 4.48 -31.67 7.54
N ALA A 907 3.22 -32.10 7.71
CA ALA A 907 2.83 -33.13 8.66
C ALA A 907 2.53 -34.45 7.94
N ARG A 908 2.86 -35.59 8.56
CA ARG A 908 2.39 -36.90 8.08
C ARG A 908 0.95 -37.14 8.51
N VAL A 909 0.01 -36.74 7.66
CA VAL A 909 -1.44 -36.83 7.91
C VAL A 909 -2.01 -38.25 7.90
N ASP A 910 -1.15 -39.25 7.60
CA ASP A 910 -1.46 -40.68 7.61
C ASP A 910 -0.95 -41.42 8.87
N LYS A 911 -0.36 -40.70 9.84
CA LYS A 911 0.25 -41.29 11.05
C LYS A 911 -0.35 -40.70 12.34
N PRO A 912 -0.87 -41.52 13.27
CA PRO A 912 -1.24 -41.06 14.60
C PRO A 912 -0.07 -40.40 15.35
N PRO A 913 -0.25 -39.24 16.00
CA PRO A 913 -1.50 -38.51 16.25
C PRO A 913 -1.76 -37.38 15.23
N LEU A 914 -0.91 -37.28 14.20
CA LEU A 914 -0.99 -36.25 13.16
C LEU A 914 -2.03 -36.59 12.09
N ASP A 915 -2.79 -37.68 12.22
CA ASP A 915 -3.97 -38.03 11.43
C ASP A 915 -5.21 -37.22 11.84
N ASP A 916 -5.32 -36.80 13.10
CA ASP A 916 -6.38 -35.91 13.59
C ASP A 916 -6.10 -34.43 13.24
N ALA A 917 -6.97 -33.82 12.41
CA ALA A 917 -6.89 -32.41 12.04
C ALA A 917 -6.94 -31.45 13.24
N ARG A 918 -7.57 -31.86 14.36
CA ARG A 918 -7.61 -31.07 15.61
C ARG A 918 -6.24 -30.99 16.28
N VAL A 919 -5.44 -32.04 16.18
CA VAL A 919 -4.04 -32.02 16.65
C VAL A 919 -3.21 -31.11 15.75
N ARG A 920 -3.36 -31.20 14.43
CA ARG A 920 -2.64 -30.34 13.48
C ARG A 920 -2.96 -28.85 13.68
N ARG A 921 -4.24 -28.50 13.84
CA ARG A 921 -4.69 -27.13 14.17
C ARG A 921 -4.22 -26.68 15.56
N ALA A 922 -4.24 -27.55 16.57
CA ALA A 922 -3.72 -27.23 17.90
C ALA A 922 -2.21 -26.91 17.88
N LEU A 923 -1.42 -27.61 17.05
CA LEU A 923 0.01 -27.32 16.88
C LEU A 923 0.24 -25.96 16.22
N ASP A 924 -0.56 -25.59 15.22
CA ASP A 924 -0.47 -24.28 14.54
C ASP A 924 -0.86 -23.11 15.47
N MET A 925 -2.05 -23.19 16.09
CA MET A 925 -2.56 -22.17 17.03
C MET A 925 -1.66 -21.98 18.27
N ALA A 926 -0.78 -22.95 18.57
CA ALA A 926 0.17 -22.88 19.68
C ALA A 926 1.50 -22.18 19.35
N ILE A 927 1.69 -21.69 18.12
CA ILE A 927 2.93 -21.04 17.65
C ILE A 927 2.70 -19.52 17.49
N ASP A 928 3.45 -18.72 18.24
CA ASP A 928 3.51 -17.26 18.10
C ASP A 928 4.23 -16.88 16.78
N LYS A 929 3.53 -16.97 15.64
CA LYS A 929 4.08 -16.70 14.29
C LYS A 929 4.56 -15.25 14.15
N GLU A 930 3.82 -14.29 14.70
CA GLU A 930 4.26 -12.90 14.81
C GLU A 930 5.57 -12.78 15.60
N GLY A 931 5.69 -13.46 16.73
CA GLY A 931 6.90 -13.46 17.54
C GLY A 931 8.06 -14.19 16.88
N LEU A 932 7.82 -15.21 16.06
CA LEU A 932 8.86 -15.81 15.22
C LEU A 932 9.42 -14.74 14.26
N VAL A 933 8.54 -14.06 13.52
CA VAL A 933 8.91 -12.97 12.61
C VAL A 933 9.67 -11.86 13.35
N LYS A 934 9.06 -11.28 14.39
CA LYS A 934 9.54 -10.09 15.10
C LYS A 934 10.77 -10.35 15.97
N LYS A 935 10.90 -11.56 16.55
CA LYS A 935 11.92 -11.89 17.58
C LYS A 935 13.04 -12.83 17.10
N VAL A 936 12.85 -13.54 15.98
CA VAL A 936 13.85 -14.47 15.41
C VAL A 936 14.27 -14.08 14.00
N LEU A 937 13.32 -13.71 13.13
CA LEU A 937 13.58 -13.43 11.70
C LEU A 937 13.91 -11.97 11.38
N GLY A 938 13.92 -11.09 12.38
CA GLY A 938 14.28 -9.68 12.24
C GLY A 938 13.21 -8.78 11.61
N GLY A 939 11.96 -9.24 11.52
CA GLY A 939 10.81 -8.44 11.08
C GLY A 939 10.56 -8.36 9.57
N LEU A 940 11.45 -8.89 8.72
CA LEU A 940 11.33 -8.78 7.25
C LEU A 940 10.34 -9.76 6.59
N GLN A 941 9.71 -10.67 7.34
CA GLN A 941 8.94 -11.80 6.81
C GLN A 941 7.47 -11.66 7.24
N VAL A 942 6.51 -12.15 6.45
CA VAL A 942 5.07 -12.03 6.79
C VAL A 942 4.57 -13.35 7.40
N PRO A 943 3.86 -13.37 8.55
CA PRO A 943 3.26 -14.59 9.09
C PRO A 943 2.32 -15.28 8.08
N ALA A 944 2.34 -16.61 8.00
CA ALA A 944 1.55 -17.35 7.02
C ALA A 944 0.39 -18.15 7.62
N ASP A 945 -0.73 -18.17 6.90
CA ASP A 945 -2.01 -18.79 7.26
C ASP A 945 -2.51 -19.83 6.22
N GLY A 946 -1.77 -19.99 5.11
CA GLY A 946 -2.06 -20.93 4.03
C GLY A 946 -1.03 -20.87 2.89
N PRO A 947 -1.14 -21.73 1.86
CA PRO A 947 -0.20 -21.76 0.73
C PRO A 947 -0.24 -20.52 -0.18
N MET A 948 -1.34 -19.77 -0.28
CA MET A 948 -1.41 -18.61 -1.17
C MET A 948 -0.78 -17.37 -0.53
N LEU A 949 0.06 -16.65 -1.28
CA LEU A 949 0.69 -15.42 -0.82
C LEU A 949 -0.23 -14.20 -1.00
N PRO A 950 -0.20 -13.22 -0.07
CA PRO A 950 -0.96 -11.96 -0.20
C PRO A 950 -0.66 -11.12 -1.45
N HIS A 951 0.44 -11.41 -2.15
CA HIS A 951 0.73 -10.84 -3.47
C HIS A 951 -0.46 -10.96 -4.43
N PHE A 952 -1.14 -12.13 -4.46
CA PHE A 952 -2.25 -12.39 -5.38
C PHE A 952 -3.57 -11.75 -4.98
N GLU A 953 -3.70 -11.31 -3.72
CA GLU A 953 -4.81 -10.46 -3.28
C GLU A 953 -4.74 -9.12 -4.03
N VAL A 954 -3.53 -8.54 -4.10
CA VAL A 954 -3.24 -7.27 -4.79
C VAL A 954 -3.20 -7.43 -6.32
N THR A 955 -2.53 -8.46 -6.85
CA THR A 955 -2.29 -8.59 -8.31
C THR A 955 -3.33 -9.40 -9.07
N SER A 956 -4.23 -10.10 -8.40
CA SER A 956 -5.27 -10.93 -9.04
C SER A 956 -6.66 -10.85 -8.38
N GLY A 957 -6.83 -10.04 -7.32
CA GLY A 957 -8.10 -9.96 -6.59
C GLY A 957 -8.44 -11.26 -5.85
N TYR A 958 -7.42 -12.01 -5.39
CA TYR A 958 -7.62 -13.28 -4.70
C TYR A 958 -8.41 -13.10 -3.37
N PRO A 959 -9.59 -13.74 -3.20
CA PRO A 959 -10.40 -13.56 -2.01
C PRO A 959 -9.91 -14.46 -0.86
N LYS A 960 -8.82 -14.03 -0.22
CA LYS A 960 -8.08 -14.77 0.82
C LYS A 960 -8.98 -15.26 1.97
N PRO A 961 -9.03 -16.58 2.25
CA PRO A 961 -9.81 -17.09 3.36
C PRO A 961 -9.10 -16.91 4.72
N HIS A 962 -9.77 -16.23 5.64
CA HIS A 962 -9.30 -16.00 7.00
C HIS A 962 -9.17 -17.31 7.82
N THR A 963 -8.05 -17.48 8.51
CA THR A 963 -7.79 -18.57 9.47
C THR A 963 -7.48 -18.03 10.86
N PRO A 964 -8.00 -18.66 11.95
CA PRO A 964 -7.66 -18.27 13.32
C PRO A 964 -6.16 -18.33 13.59
N GLY A 965 -5.61 -17.23 14.12
CA GLY A 965 -4.18 -17.11 14.44
C GLY A 965 -3.78 -17.75 15.78
N PHE A 966 -2.80 -17.14 16.44
CA PHE A 966 -2.23 -17.62 17.70
C PHE A 966 -3.24 -17.57 18.87
N ASP A 967 -3.78 -18.74 19.23
CA ASP A 967 -4.62 -18.94 20.42
C ASP A 967 -4.21 -20.22 21.18
N PRO A 968 -3.31 -20.09 22.17
CA PRO A 968 -2.95 -21.18 23.06
C PRO A 968 -4.11 -21.76 23.88
N ALA A 969 -5.21 -21.03 24.10
CA ALA A 969 -6.34 -21.53 24.89
C ALA A 969 -7.21 -22.50 24.08
N GLY A 970 -7.64 -22.11 22.88
CA GLY A 970 -8.29 -23.00 21.92
C GLY A 970 -7.39 -24.15 21.49
N ALA A 971 -6.09 -23.92 21.31
CA ALA A 971 -5.12 -24.99 21.03
C ALA A 971 -5.10 -26.07 22.13
N ARG A 972 -5.08 -25.67 23.41
CA ARG A 972 -5.17 -26.62 24.54
C ARG A 972 -6.51 -27.34 24.61
N GLN A 973 -7.60 -26.68 24.24
CA GLN A 973 -8.94 -27.30 24.20
C GLN A 973 -9.03 -28.35 23.08
N LEU A 974 -8.65 -28.01 21.85
CA LEU A 974 -8.59 -28.93 20.71
C LEU A 974 -7.71 -30.15 21.02
N LEU A 975 -6.56 -29.95 21.66
CA LEU A 975 -5.67 -31.03 22.07
C LEU A 975 -6.25 -31.92 23.18
N ALA A 976 -7.03 -31.34 24.11
CA ALA A 976 -7.77 -32.10 25.12
C ALA A 976 -8.90 -32.93 24.50
N ASP A 977 -9.64 -32.37 23.54
CA ASP A 977 -10.69 -33.06 22.79
C ASP A 977 -10.13 -34.14 21.84
N ALA A 978 -8.88 -34.01 21.41
CA ALA A 978 -8.09 -35.06 20.75
C ALA A 978 -7.58 -36.15 21.71
N GLY A 979 -7.83 -36.02 23.03
CA GLY A 979 -7.48 -37.02 24.04
C GLY A 979 -6.15 -36.79 24.77
N TYR A 980 -5.49 -35.65 24.55
CA TYR A 980 -4.16 -35.33 25.09
C TYR A 980 -4.17 -34.09 26.03
N PRO A 981 -5.00 -34.03 27.08
CA PRO A 981 -5.19 -32.84 27.89
C PRO A 981 -3.90 -32.37 28.57
N GLY A 982 -3.38 -31.22 28.11
CA GLY A 982 -2.09 -30.67 28.53
C GLY A 982 -0.90 -31.55 28.14
N GLY A 983 -0.90 -32.09 26.92
CA GLY A 983 0.18 -32.92 26.35
C GLY A 983 0.29 -34.33 26.95
N LYS A 984 -0.55 -34.68 27.93
CA LYS A 984 -0.45 -35.94 28.67
C LYS A 984 -0.77 -37.12 27.77
N GLY A 985 0.19 -38.03 27.63
CA GLY A 985 0.09 -39.21 26.77
C GLY A 985 0.35 -38.94 25.29
N PHE A 986 0.70 -37.71 24.90
CA PHE A 986 1.10 -37.41 23.53
C PHE A 986 2.38 -38.22 23.19
N PRO A 987 2.44 -38.89 22.03
CA PRO A 987 3.63 -39.64 21.62
C PRO A 987 4.80 -38.70 21.29
N LYS A 988 6.00 -39.28 21.08
CA LYS A 988 7.16 -38.51 20.63
C LYS A 988 6.87 -37.84 19.27
N LEU A 989 7.08 -36.53 19.21
CA LEU A 989 6.97 -35.73 17.98
C LEU A 989 8.38 -35.33 17.52
N GLN A 990 8.83 -35.81 16.35
CA GLN A 990 10.09 -35.38 15.75
C GLN A 990 9.85 -34.26 14.72
N LEU A 991 10.72 -33.25 14.73
CA LEU A 991 10.80 -32.20 13.72
C LEU A 991 12.16 -32.30 13.03
N VAL A 992 12.17 -32.68 11.75
CA VAL A 992 13.39 -32.80 10.94
C VAL A 992 13.60 -31.59 10.04
N TYR A 993 14.85 -31.11 9.97
CA TYR A 993 15.24 -29.92 9.19
C TYR A 993 16.69 -30.01 8.69
N ASN A 994 16.99 -29.33 7.57
CA ASN A 994 18.33 -29.34 6.98
C ASN A 994 19.30 -28.41 7.72
N THR A 995 20.60 -28.60 7.52
CA THR A 995 21.63 -27.72 8.09
C THR A 995 21.50 -26.32 7.49
N ASN A 996 21.25 -25.34 8.36
CA ASN A 996 21.31 -23.91 8.12
C ASN A 996 21.12 -23.23 9.49
N GLU A 997 21.93 -22.22 9.82
CA GLU A 997 21.94 -21.58 11.14
C GLU A 997 20.57 -20.97 11.50
N SER A 998 19.84 -20.42 10.53
CA SER A 998 18.50 -19.85 10.73
C SER A 998 17.41 -20.92 10.86
N HIS A 999 17.49 -22.01 10.11
CA HIS A 999 16.51 -23.11 10.21
C HIS A 999 16.54 -23.79 11.58
N LYS A 1000 17.73 -23.88 12.19
CA LYS A 1000 17.88 -24.28 13.59
C LYS A 1000 17.13 -23.34 14.53
N ALA A 1001 17.29 -22.02 14.40
CA ALA A 1001 16.65 -21.04 15.27
C ALA A 1001 15.11 -21.09 15.19
N ILE A 1002 14.56 -21.26 13.98
CA ILE A 1002 13.11 -21.43 13.75
C ILE A 1002 12.60 -22.72 14.41
N ALA A 1003 13.33 -23.83 14.28
CA ALA A 1003 12.98 -25.10 14.89
C ALA A 1003 13.04 -25.05 16.44
N GLU A 1004 14.05 -24.39 17.02
CA GLU A 1004 14.17 -24.17 18.47
C GLU A 1004 13.09 -23.23 19.02
N TYR A 1005 12.67 -22.22 18.25
CA TYR A 1005 11.54 -21.36 18.59
C TYR A 1005 10.20 -22.11 18.57
N THR A 1006 9.98 -22.93 17.53
CA THR A 1006 8.77 -23.72 17.34
C THR A 1006 8.61 -24.80 18.41
N ALA A 1007 9.68 -25.55 18.69
CA ALA A 1007 9.69 -26.57 19.73
C ALA A 1007 9.36 -25.99 21.11
N ARG A 1008 9.92 -24.82 21.45
CA ARG A 1008 9.64 -24.13 22.71
C ARG A 1008 8.18 -23.68 22.81
N ASN A 1009 7.62 -23.09 21.76
CA ASN A 1009 6.20 -22.68 21.73
C ASN A 1009 5.27 -23.87 21.99
N ILE A 1010 5.50 -24.99 21.33
CA ILE A 1010 4.71 -26.22 21.49
C ILE A 1010 4.88 -26.81 22.91
N GLU A 1011 6.08 -26.77 23.50
CA GLU A 1011 6.31 -27.25 24.87
C GLU A 1011 5.69 -26.32 25.93
N GLU A 1012 5.77 -25.00 25.75
CA GLU A 1012 5.21 -23.99 26.66
C GLU A 1012 3.67 -23.91 26.59
N ASN A 1013 3.08 -23.92 25.40
CA ASN A 1013 1.64 -23.73 25.21
C ASN A 1013 0.81 -25.02 25.37
N LEU A 1014 1.37 -26.18 24.97
CA LEU A 1014 0.66 -27.47 24.96
C LEU A 1014 1.23 -28.52 25.92
N GLY A 1015 2.45 -28.38 26.41
CA GLY A 1015 3.14 -29.40 27.19
C GLY A 1015 3.67 -30.57 26.36
N ILE A 1016 3.78 -30.42 25.03
CA ILE A 1016 4.32 -31.42 24.12
C ILE A 1016 5.80 -31.12 23.87
N ARG A 1017 6.68 -32.07 24.16
CA ARG A 1017 8.12 -31.92 23.86
C ARG A 1017 8.45 -32.42 22.45
N VAL A 1018 8.97 -31.52 21.62
CA VAL A 1018 9.43 -31.83 20.26
C VAL A 1018 10.91 -32.26 20.27
N GLU A 1019 11.26 -33.29 19.50
CA GLU A 1019 12.65 -33.68 19.26
C GLU A 1019 13.15 -33.10 17.94
N LEU A 1020 14.14 -32.21 18.02
CA LEU A 1020 14.75 -31.58 16.85
C LEU A 1020 15.82 -32.48 16.23
N THR A 1021 15.72 -32.73 14.93
CA THR A 1021 16.65 -33.59 14.17
C THR A 1021 17.22 -32.83 12.98
N ASN A 1022 18.51 -32.48 13.06
CA ASN A 1022 19.25 -31.88 11.96
C ASN A 1022 19.83 -32.96 11.02
N VAL A 1023 19.71 -32.75 9.72
CA VAL A 1023 20.32 -33.56 8.65
C VAL A 1023 20.88 -32.65 7.54
N GLU A 1024 21.64 -33.21 6.61
CA GLU A 1024 22.04 -32.54 5.35
C GLU A 1024 20.86 -32.51 4.35
N TRP A 1025 20.88 -31.60 3.36
CA TRP A 1025 19.77 -31.30 2.45
C TRP A 1025 19.29 -32.51 1.63
N GLN A 1026 20.19 -33.26 0.98
CA GLN A 1026 19.83 -34.45 0.22
C GLN A 1026 19.26 -35.55 1.14
N SER A 1027 19.75 -35.62 2.38
CA SER A 1027 19.18 -36.48 3.44
C SER A 1027 17.78 -36.05 3.88
N LEU A 1028 17.47 -34.74 3.94
CA LEU A 1028 16.13 -34.22 4.18
C LEU A 1028 15.18 -34.57 3.02
N LEU A 1029 15.55 -34.25 1.78
CA LEU A 1029 14.75 -34.56 0.58
C LEU A 1029 14.41 -36.06 0.52
N LYS A 1030 15.42 -36.90 0.76
CA LYS A 1030 15.21 -38.36 0.86
C LYS A 1030 14.21 -38.72 1.95
N LYS A 1031 14.35 -38.20 3.17
CA LYS A 1031 13.43 -38.48 4.30
C LYS A 1031 11.99 -38.07 3.97
N LEU A 1032 11.80 -36.90 3.38
CA LEU A 1032 10.50 -36.39 2.96
C LEU A 1032 9.84 -37.35 1.95
N ARG A 1033 10.53 -37.65 0.85
CA ARG A 1033 10.06 -38.57 -0.20
C ARG A 1033 9.81 -40.01 0.30
N THR A 1034 10.52 -40.47 1.34
CA THR A 1034 10.26 -41.78 1.97
C THR A 1034 9.23 -41.76 3.11
N GLY A 1035 8.70 -40.60 3.50
CA GLY A 1035 7.80 -40.46 4.65
C GLY A 1035 8.47 -40.76 6.01
N ASP A 1036 9.79 -40.63 6.11
CA ASP A 1036 10.61 -40.97 7.29
C ASP A 1036 10.76 -39.76 8.24
N PHE A 1037 9.61 -39.21 8.63
CA PHE A 1037 9.45 -38.06 9.54
C PHE A 1037 8.04 -38.02 10.16
N GLU A 1038 7.83 -37.17 11.16
CA GLU A 1038 6.49 -36.77 11.65
C GLU A 1038 6.16 -35.32 11.24
N LEU A 1039 7.00 -34.35 11.64
CA LEU A 1039 7.04 -33.00 11.08
C LEU A 1039 8.34 -32.80 10.28
N GLY A 1040 8.24 -32.28 9.06
CA GLY A 1040 9.38 -32.00 8.20
C GLY A 1040 9.38 -30.55 7.75
N ARG A 1041 10.51 -29.84 7.93
CA ARG A 1041 10.70 -28.51 7.33
C ARG A 1041 10.60 -28.65 5.81
N PHE A 1042 9.79 -27.80 5.18
CA PHE A 1042 9.89 -27.56 3.76
C PHE A 1042 9.68 -26.07 3.43
N GLY A 1043 10.20 -25.66 2.29
CA GLY A 1043 9.90 -24.38 1.68
C GLY A 1043 9.43 -24.66 0.27
N TRP A 1044 8.31 -24.10 -0.13
CA TRP A 1044 7.78 -24.24 -1.48
C TRP A 1044 7.80 -22.90 -2.18
N CYS A 1045 8.10 -22.91 -3.47
CA CYS A 1045 8.25 -21.72 -4.30
C CYS A 1045 7.44 -21.89 -5.58
N GLY A 1046 6.62 -20.90 -5.89
CA GLY A 1046 5.82 -20.82 -7.09
C GLY A 1046 6.42 -19.91 -8.16
N ASP A 1047 5.66 -19.75 -9.23
CA ASP A 1047 5.81 -18.69 -10.22
C ASP A 1047 4.59 -17.76 -10.17
N GLU A 1048 4.39 -16.95 -11.21
CA GLU A 1048 3.30 -15.98 -11.29
C GLU A 1048 1.94 -16.63 -11.66
N ASP A 1049 1.83 -17.96 -11.85
CA ASP A 1049 0.56 -18.69 -11.85
C ASP A 1049 0.21 -19.12 -10.40
N PRO A 1050 -0.92 -18.66 -9.82
CA PRO A 1050 -1.35 -19.06 -8.47
C PRO A 1050 -1.45 -20.58 -8.25
N GLN A 1051 -1.63 -21.37 -9.31
CA GLN A 1051 -1.63 -22.84 -9.25
C GLN A 1051 -0.34 -23.38 -8.62
N SER A 1052 0.80 -22.76 -8.94
CA SER A 1052 2.14 -23.26 -8.62
C SER A 1052 2.38 -23.38 -7.11
N LEU A 1053 1.79 -22.49 -6.30
CA LEU A 1053 1.90 -22.52 -4.84
C LEU A 1053 1.09 -23.65 -4.18
N MET A 1054 0.04 -24.12 -4.87
CA MET A 1054 -0.88 -25.15 -4.38
C MET A 1054 -0.58 -26.56 -4.91
N SER A 1055 0.15 -26.70 -6.03
CA SER A 1055 0.29 -27.98 -6.74
C SER A 1055 0.92 -29.10 -5.89
N VAL A 1056 1.82 -28.78 -4.95
CA VAL A 1056 2.46 -29.74 -4.03
C VAL A 1056 1.47 -30.47 -3.10
N LEU A 1057 0.25 -29.95 -2.93
CA LEU A 1057 -0.81 -30.52 -2.11
C LEU A 1057 -1.73 -31.48 -2.88
N LEU A 1058 -1.63 -31.54 -4.21
CA LEU A 1058 -2.45 -32.44 -5.04
C LEU A 1058 -2.15 -33.90 -4.69
N SER A 1059 -3.17 -34.76 -4.65
CA SER A 1059 -3.02 -36.17 -4.22
C SER A 1059 -2.07 -36.99 -5.09
N TYR A 1060 -1.79 -36.51 -6.31
CA TYR A 1060 -0.93 -37.15 -7.31
C TYR A 1060 0.39 -36.41 -7.54
N HIS A 1061 0.69 -35.34 -6.79
CA HIS A 1061 1.96 -34.62 -6.93
C HIS A 1061 3.11 -35.46 -6.31
N PRO A 1062 4.22 -35.76 -7.03
CA PRO A 1062 5.19 -36.72 -6.51
C PRO A 1062 5.98 -36.23 -5.28
N GLU A 1063 6.15 -34.91 -5.11
CA GLU A 1063 6.75 -34.33 -3.90
C GLU A 1063 5.73 -34.10 -2.75
N ASN A 1064 4.47 -34.58 -2.87
CA ASN A 1064 3.46 -34.58 -1.78
C ASN A 1064 3.90 -35.54 -0.65
N SER A 1065 4.89 -35.08 0.12
CA SER A 1065 5.54 -35.84 1.18
C SER A 1065 4.69 -35.94 2.45
N MET A 1066 3.52 -35.27 2.49
CA MET A 1066 2.59 -35.29 3.63
C MET A 1066 1.75 -36.58 3.68
N GLY A 1067 1.54 -37.24 2.53
CA GLY A 1067 0.52 -38.28 2.40
C GLY A 1067 -0.91 -37.74 2.37
N TYR A 1068 -1.06 -36.46 2.02
CA TYR A 1068 -2.35 -35.76 1.96
C TYR A 1068 -3.06 -36.06 0.63
N ALA A 1069 -4.36 -36.32 0.70
CA ALA A 1069 -5.21 -36.56 -0.46
C ALA A 1069 -6.64 -36.13 -0.15
N ASN A 1070 -7.14 -35.11 -0.84
CA ASN A 1070 -8.53 -34.65 -0.74
C ASN A 1070 -9.11 -34.48 -2.16
N PRO A 1071 -10.05 -35.34 -2.59
CA PRO A 1071 -10.59 -35.29 -3.95
C PRO A 1071 -11.32 -33.99 -4.31
N GLU A 1072 -11.81 -33.23 -3.33
CA GLU A 1072 -12.45 -31.93 -3.57
C GLU A 1072 -11.40 -30.83 -3.79
N PHE A 1073 -10.28 -30.87 -3.06
CA PHE A 1073 -9.13 -30.00 -3.34
C PHE A 1073 -8.58 -30.26 -4.75
N ASP A 1074 -8.33 -31.53 -5.10
CA ASP A 1074 -7.86 -31.91 -6.45
C ASP A 1074 -8.82 -31.40 -7.54
N ARG A 1075 -10.14 -31.52 -7.30
CA ARG A 1075 -11.18 -31.04 -8.22
C ARG A 1075 -11.17 -29.53 -8.35
N LEU A 1076 -11.08 -28.78 -7.25
CA LEU A 1076 -11.11 -27.31 -7.25
C LEU A 1076 -9.92 -26.74 -8.01
N VAL A 1077 -8.69 -27.16 -7.68
CA VAL A 1077 -7.47 -26.74 -8.40
C VAL A 1077 -7.54 -27.11 -9.88
N THR A 1078 -7.92 -28.36 -10.22
CA THR A 1078 -8.08 -28.79 -11.63
C THR A 1078 -9.16 -28.02 -12.39
N THR A 1079 -10.14 -27.44 -11.68
CA THR A 1079 -11.19 -26.58 -12.28
C THR A 1079 -10.65 -25.16 -12.50
N ALA A 1080 -9.96 -24.59 -11.51
CA ALA A 1080 -9.35 -23.26 -11.61
C ALA A 1080 -8.33 -23.16 -12.76
N MET A 1081 -7.47 -24.17 -12.91
CA MET A 1081 -6.52 -24.32 -14.05
C MET A 1081 -7.16 -24.28 -15.44
N ARG A 1082 -8.48 -24.53 -15.53
CA ARG A 1082 -9.25 -24.63 -16.78
C ARG A 1082 -10.26 -23.49 -16.94
N THR A 1083 -10.27 -22.55 -16.00
CA THR A 1083 -11.19 -21.43 -15.96
C THR A 1083 -10.51 -20.20 -16.57
N LEU A 1084 -11.13 -19.62 -17.60
CA LEU A 1084 -10.66 -18.41 -18.26
C LEU A 1084 -11.16 -17.11 -17.62
N ASP A 1085 -12.22 -17.18 -16.81
CA ASP A 1085 -12.70 -16.06 -16.02
C ASP A 1085 -11.80 -15.89 -14.79
N GLU A 1086 -11.18 -14.72 -14.64
CA GLU A 1086 -10.10 -14.53 -13.67
C GLU A 1086 -10.62 -14.49 -12.22
N GLY A 1087 -11.83 -13.94 -12.03
CA GLY A 1087 -12.49 -13.87 -10.73
C GLY A 1087 -12.97 -15.25 -10.26
N GLU A 1088 -13.62 -16.03 -11.13
CA GLU A 1088 -14.01 -17.41 -10.81
C GLU A 1088 -12.78 -18.31 -10.62
N GLN A 1089 -11.69 -18.10 -11.38
CA GLN A 1089 -10.42 -18.80 -11.15
C GLN A 1089 -9.87 -18.52 -9.74
N MET A 1090 -9.78 -17.26 -9.33
CA MET A 1090 -9.31 -16.90 -7.98
C MET A 1090 -10.25 -17.43 -6.89
N ARG A 1091 -11.57 -17.33 -7.09
CA ARG A 1091 -12.57 -17.86 -6.14
C ARG A 1091 -12.44 -19.38 -5.98
N LEU A 1092 -12.18 -20.12 -7.05
CA LEU A 1092 -11.95 -21.57 -7.00
C LEU A 1092 -10.66 -21.93 -6.25
N TYR A 1093 -9.58 -21.15 -6.39
CA TYR A 1093 -8.37 -21.31 -5.57
C TYR A 1093 -8.64 -20.96 -4.10
N ALA A 1094 -9.44 -19.94 -3.79
CA ALA A 1094 -9.81 -19.61 -2.41
C ALA A 1094 -10.65 -20.70 -1.73
N GLU A 1095 -11.59 -21.33 -2.44
CA GLU A 1095 -12.27 -22.54 -1.92
C GLU A 1095 -11.29 -23.71 -1.72
N ALA A 1096 -10.27 -23.85 -2.58
CA ALA A 1096 -9.23 -24.86 -2.38
C ALA A 1096 -8.37 -24.57 -1.13
N GLU A 1097 -8.02 -23.31 -0.87
CA GLU A 1097 -7.30 -22.92 0.34
C GLU A 1097 -8.14 -23.15 1.60
N LYS A 1098 -9.46 -22.89 1.59
CA LYS A 1098 -10.35 -23.24 2.72
C LYS A 1098 -10.32 -24.73 3.06
N VAL A 1099 -10.26 -25.61 2.04
CA VAL A 1099 -10.11 -27.07 2.26
C VAL A 1099 -8.75 -27.39 2.91
N VAL A 1100 -7.67 -26.75 2.47
CA VAL A 1100 -6.32 -26.90 3.05
C VAL A 1100 -6.26 -26.37 4.49
N GLN A 1101 -6.86 -25.21 4.76
CA GLN A 1101 -6.97 -24.62 6.10
C GLN A 1101 -7.88 -25.43 7.02
N HIS A 1102 -8.90 -26.11 6.49
CA HIS A 1102 -9.72 -27.06 7.24
C HIS A 1102 -8.92 -28.33 7.60
N ASP A 1103 -8.21 -28.91 6.65
CA ASP A 1103 -7.50 -30.18 6.82
C ASP A 1103 -6.11 -30.03 7.45
N MET A 1104 -5.50 -28.84 7.44
CA MET A 1104 -4.16 -28.53 7.98
C MET A 1104 -3.08 -29.57 7.62
N PRO A 1105 -2.83 -29.90 6.33
CA PRO A 1105 -1.78 -30.85 5.94
C PRO A 1105 -0.35 -30.31 6.15
N MET A 1106 -0.22 -28.98 6.19
CA MET A 1106 0.98 -28.27 6.62
C MET A 1106 0.64 -27.31 7.78
N ILE A 1107 1.67 -26.92 8.52
CA ILE A 1107 1.67 -25.78 9.44
C ILE A 1107 2.41 -24.65 8.72
N PRO A 1108 1.72 -23.67 8.12
CA PRO A 1108 2.35 -22.53 7.45
C PRO A 1108 2.98 -21.60 8.51
N MET A 1109 4.23 -21.18 8.30
CA MET A 1109 4.99 -20.40 9.28
C MET A 1109 5.11 -18.93 8.87
N TYR A 1110 5.67 -18.68 7.68
CA TYR A 1110 5.84 -17.34 7.11
C TYR A 1110 6.01 -17.37 5.58
N TYR A 1111 5.66 -16.28 4.92
CA TYR A 1111 5.97 -16.00 3.51
C TYR A 1111 7.37 -15.39 3.39
N TYR A 1112 8.11 -15.81 2.38
CA TYR A 1112 9.52 -15.49 2.23
C TYR A 1112 9.77 -14.08 1.68
N THR A 1113 10.64 -13.35 2.37
CA THR A 1113 11.43 -12.26 1.79
C THR A 1113 12.87 -12.75 1.66
N ARG A 1114 13.48 -12.62 0.48
CA ARG A 1114 14.89 -12.97 0.25
C ARG A 1114 15.80 -11.96 0.94
N VAL A 1115 16.91 -12.43 1.50
CA VAL A 1115 17.93 -11.58 2.12
C VAL A 1115 19.30 -12.12 1.71
N TYR A 1116 20.05 -11.36 0.92
CA TYR A 1116 21.33 -11.79 0.36
C TYR A 1116 22.37 -10.66 0.33
N LEU A 1117 23.65 -11.03 0.18
CA LEU A 1117 24.73 -10.06 -0.03
C LEU A 1117 25.21 -10.09 -1.48
N LYS A 1118 25.58 -8.94 -2.03
CA LYS A 1118 26.05 -8.82 -3.42
C LYS A 1118 27.04 -7.66 -3.54
N LYS A 1119 28.24 -7.96 -4.07
CA LYS A 1119 29.30 -6.97 -4.30
C LYS A 1119 28.82 -5.93 -5.34
N PRO A 1120 28.95 -4.62 -5.09
CA PRO A 1120 28.44 -3.58 -5.99
C PRO A 1120 29.02 -3.62 -7.42
N VAL A 1121 30.26 -4.10 -7.59
CA VAL A 1121 30.88 -4.24 -8.93
C VAL A 1121 30.16 -5.26 -9.83
N LEU A 1122 29.34 -6.16 -9.25
CA LEU A 1122 28.49 -7.09 -9.96
C LEU A 1122 27.14 -6.45 -10.33
N GLN A 1123 26.72 -6.60 -11.57
CA GLN A 1123 25.57 -5.94 -12.19
C GLN A 1123 24.70 -6.96 -12.93
N GLY A 1124 23.47 -6.57 -13.31
CA GLY A 1124 22.51 -7.47 -13.98
C GLY A 1124 21.88 -8.50 -13.04
N ILE A 1125 21.55 -8.08 -11.81
CA ILE A 1125 20.72 -8.83 -10.85
C ILE A 1125 19.69 -7.84 -10.33
N GLU A 1126 18.43 -8.03 -10.70
CA GLU A 1126 17.30 -7.13 -10.48
C GLU A 1126 16.20 -7.84 -9.68
N ALA A 1127 15.11 -7.16 -9.32
CA ALA A 1127 14.02 -7.78 -8.57
C ALA A 1127 13.19 -8.73 -9.46
N GLU A 1128 13.32 -10.05 -9.24
CA GLU A 1128 12.56 -11.08 -9.94
C GLU A 1128 11.92 -12.01 -8.91
N LEU A 1129 10.59 -12.18 -9.01
CA LEU A 1129 9.75 -12.74 -7.95
C LEU A 1129 9.91 -14.26 -7.76
N THR A 1130 10.50 -14.94 -8.74
CA THR A 1130 10.74 -16.40 -8.73
C THR A 1130 12.19 -16.77 -8.38
N ASN A 1131 13.08 -15.79 -8.16
CA ASN A 1131 14.52 -15.93 -7.88
C ASN A 1131 15.33 -16.58 -9.03
N VAL A 1132 14.85 -16.49 -10.27
CA VAL A 1132 15.47 -17.10 -11.46
C VAL A 1132 16.35 -16.08 -12.19
N HIS A 1133 17.46 -15.71 -11.54
CA HIS A 1133 18.44 -14.73 -12.06
C HIS A 1133 19.37 -15.37 -13.10
N LEU A 1134 19.13 -15.14 -14.39
CA LEU A 1134 19.93 -15.74 -15.46
C LEU A 1134 21.33 -15.07 -15.57
N PHE A 1135 22.39 -15.86 -15.38
CA PHE A 1135 23.79 -15.40 -15.48
C PHE A 1135 24.18 -14.73 -16.81
N GLN A 1136 23.36 -14.86 -17.88
CA GLN A 1136 23.61 -14.19 -19.16
C GLN A 1136 23.43 -12.67 -19.10
N TYR A 1137 22.57 -12.16 -18.22
CA TYR A 1137 22.38 -10.72 -18.00
C TYR A 1137 23.45 -10.11 -17.07
N MET A 1138 24.13 -10.94 -16.27
CA MET A 1138 25.09 -10.48 -15.27
C MET A 1138 26.40 -9.96 -15.87
N TYR A 1139 27.01 -8.95 -15.25
CA TYR A 1139 28.28 -8.36 -15.70
C TYR A 1139 29.07 -7.65 -14.60
N TRP A 1140 30.32 -7.29 -14.92
CA TRP A 1140 31.19 -6.48 -14.07
C TRP A 1140 31.21 -5.03 -14.57
N ALA A 1141 30.89 -4.07 -13.70
CA ALA A 1141 30.83 -2.66 -14.09
C ALA A 1141 32.20 -2.08 -14.51
N ASP A 1142 33.25 -2.43 -13.77
CA ASP A 1142 34.64 -2.01 -14.02
C ASP A 1142 35.21 -2.48 -15.38
N LYS A 1143 34.60 -3.51 -15.98
CA LYS A 1143 34.95 -4.06 -17.30
C LYS A 1143 33.97 -3.65 -18.41
N ALA A 1144 32.82 -3.06 -18.07
CA ALA A 1144 31.80 -2.64 -19.04
C ALA A 1144 32.20 -1.39 -19.85
N ALA A 1145 33.07 -0.52 -19.30
CA ALA A 1145 33.51 0.72 -19.94
C ALA A 1145 34.36 0.54 -21.22
N ALA A 1146 34.63 -0.70 -21.64
CA ALA A 1146 35.50 -1.05 -22.76
C ALA A 1146 34.79 -1.10 -24.13
N GLY A 1147 34.04 -0.05 -24.49
CA GLY A 1147 33.82 0.31 -25.90
C GLY A 1147 32.70 -0.38 -26.67
N THR A 1148 31.58 -0.74 -26.04
CA THR A 1148 30.30 -0.98 -26.75
C THR A 1148 29.15 -0.30 -26.04
N GLU A 1149 28.54 0.69 -26.70
CA GLU A 1149 27.16 1.10 -26.37
C GLU A 1149 26.24 -0.05 -26.77
N ALA A 1150 25.62 -0.67 -25.77
CA ALA A 1150 24.55 -1.63 -25.94
C ALA A 1150 23.46 -1.28 -24.94
N THR A 1151 22.38 -0.69 -25.44
CA THR A 1151 21.09 -0.58 -24.76
C THR A 1151 20.70 -1.95 -24.18
N PRO A 1152 20.03 -2.01 -23.01
CA PRO A 1152 19.42 -3.25 -22.50
C PRO A 1152 18.68 -4.04 -23.60
#